data_AF-A0AAU4BEU7-F1
#
_entry.id   AF-A0AAU4BEU7-F1
#
_cell.length_a   1.000
_cell.length_b   1.000
_cell.length_c   1.000
_cell.angle_alpha   90.00
_cell.angle_beta   90.00
_cell.angle_gamma   90.00
#
_symmetry.space_group_name_H-M   'P 1'
#
loop_
_entity.id
_entity.type
_entity.pdbx_description
1 polymer ?
#
loop_
_entity_poly.entity_id
_entity_poly.type
_entity_poly.pdbx_seq_one_letter_code
_entity_poly.pdbx_strand_id
1 'polypeptide(L)'
;MERSDAMAAELRDIAGPNLYRRNAFRVIGLPTAANAADVRRRQQQVESVVSIDPEMLAGLGVHGDAEEVQAAFGLIRDDRRRLVHEMFWLWDTPEATCSCPASLHKTHDTAVRTHAEVLDREAESPGPGSAHLWRKAALYWGQVLRDDAYLQHVQDRAERLGDRRLDASEIERQFREGLPAALVKPVLRLAGEADDPAYLTEIARGWPGPGHIIDDEFENLIAAMLETVRKALERIAGSETPAETTGEVRREVLPVLKRLSGLDPSGRQSASAHDQTSVVLNNAANEMLTEPGALDERAILDALELALDVVDDPEGRRAIETNLAEIRKLFEVLDKVEAQARRMVERGRPAAATRYLRFLRRRIGDAGGAAVLDHLVDQIDSGRPLSWRTTGGTATVGSRRPASTSRPRPYTPRGSVRPGRGRLRALFKFVVVALAMYLIFTVTNNLVDNDNDDDSNEKSAMLWSERIEDNAPPKACVSTRKGWEKDNQVPTVPCDEPHWGEVLGYVRLGDVPSPYPGDDQSEALARFECGRLREHQRLPSGYLVTYRLPDATNWNDGGPKRYENYTTCVAFRRDERMIEGGAAAHFPAEPLASQAAKMSVFSDEVRFNAPVGTCMRSRPVSEDGWYDAHIVHCGQPHWARILGYPAVFPPGTEWPGDAAVRESAKKKCEDLHNGASDDLLIEFLWPDKGVFTKKKSLYATCMLHRADDRPMTD
;
A
#
# COMPACT_ATOMS: atom_id res chain seq x y z
N MET A 1 25.55 25.24 -19.67
CA MET A 1 25.07 24.07 -18.90
C MET A 1 26.05 22.90 -18.96
N GLU A 2 26.74 22.62 -20.08
CA GLU A 2 27.73 21.52 -20.20
C GLU A 2 29.09 21.71 -19.48
N ARG A 3 29.39 22.88 -18.88
CA ARG A 3 30.74 23.20 -18.35
C ARG A 3 31.03 22.65 -16.94
N SER A 4 30.01 22.35 -16.13
CA SER A 4 30.11 21.92 -14.71
C SER A 4 30.15 20.39 -14.52
N ASP A 5 29.98 19.61 -15.58
CA ASP A 5 29.58 18.20 -15.43
C ASP A 5 30.73 17.24 -15.03
N ALA A 6 32.00 17.57 -15.33
CA ALA A 6 33.10 16.61 -15.20
C ALA A 6 33.49 16.27 -13.75
N MET A 7 33.55 17.25 -12.84
CA MET A 7 33.84 16.97 -11.41
C MET A 7 32.68 16.26 -10.74
N ALA A 8 31.46 16.75 -11.00
CA ALA A 8 30.25 16.15 -10.46
C ALA A 8 30.07 14.70 -10.93
N ALA A 9 30.33 14.44 -12.22
CA ALA A 9 30.32 13.08 -12.78
C ALA A 9 31.40 12.22 -12.13
N GLU A 10 32.64 12.70 -12.01
CA GLU A 10 33.72 11.93 -11.39
C GLU A 10 33.44 11.62 -9.90
N LEU A 11 32.90 12.58 -9.14
CA LEU A 11 32.45 12.37 -7.76
C LEU A 11 31.38 11.29 -7.68
N ARG A 12 30.43 11.24 -8.63
CA ARG A 12 29.42 10.18 -8.68
C ARG A 12 30.03 8.83 -9.07
N ASP A 13 30.94 8.81 -10.04
CA ASP A 13 31.50 7.59 -10.62
C ASP A 13 32.47 6.88 -9.65
N ILE A 14 33.26 7.64 -8.89
CA ILE A 14 34.23 7.10 -7.93
C ILE A 14 33.57 6.63 -6.62
N ALA A 15 32.38 7.14 -6.30
CA ALA A 15 31.68 6.94 -5.03
C ALA A 15 31.03 5.56 -4.89
N GLY A 16 31.87 4.52 -4.75
CA GLY A 16 31.44 3.16 -4.44
C GLY A 16 32.38 2.45 -3.46
N PRO A 17 32.11 1.17 -3.12
CA PRO A 17 32.92 0.41 -2.16
C PRO A 17 34.42 0.32 -2.51
N ASN A 18 34.76 0.50 -3.79
CA ASN A 18 36.14 0.51 -4.29
C ASN A 18 36.76 1.92 -4.37
N LEU A 19 36.17 2.94 -3.74
CA LEU A 19 36.59 4.35 -3.75
C LEU A 19 38.11 4.53 -3.68
N TYR A 20 38.75 3.88 -2.70
CA TYR A 20 40.20 3.97 -2.49
C TYR A 20 41.00 2.93 -3.27
N ARG A 21 40.39 1.81 -3.69
CA ARG A 21 41.05 0.75 -4.49
C ARG A 21 41.28 1.20 -5.93
N ARG A 22 40.31 1.91 -6.49
CA ARG A 22 40.32 2.45 -7.86
C ARG A 22 40.78 3.90 -7.95
N ASN A 23 41.26 4.48 -6.85
CA ASN A 23 41.83 5.81 -6.88
C ASN A 23 43.02 5.85 -7.85
N ALA A 24 43.02 6.80 -8.77
CA ALA A 24 43.99 6.85 -9.86
C ALA A 24 45.44 6.95 -9.35
N PHE A 25 45.68 7.68 -8.25
CA PHE A 25 47.02 7.81 -7.65
C PHE A 25 47.52 6.50 -7.05
N ARG A 26 46.62 5.71 -6.44
CA ARG A 26 46.92 4.34 -5.99
C ARG A 26 47.27 3.45 -7.16
N VAL A 27 46.43 3.45 -8.20
CA VAL A 27 46.58 2.58 -9.38
C VAL A 27 47.93 2.78 -10.04
N ILE A 28 48.35 4.02 -10.28
CA ILE A 28 49.62 4.30 -10.98
C ILE A 28 50.84 4.41 -10.04
N GLY A 29 50.63 4.38 -8.73
CA GLY A 29 51.68 4.50 -7.71
C GLY A 29 52.37 5.87 -7.70
N LEU A 30 51.61 6.96 -7.79
CA LEU A 30 52.13 8.33 -7.69
C LEU A 30 51.58 9.07 -6.46
N PRO A 31 52.37 9.97 -5.84
CA PRO A 31 51.84 10.90 -4.84
C PRO A 31 50.93 11.96 -5.46
N THR A 32 50.00 12.50 -4.69
CA THR A 32 49.09 13.60 -5.12
C THR A 32 49.85 14.85 -5.55
N ALA A 33 51.04 15.09 -4.98
CA ALA A 33 51.95 16.18 -5.34
C ALA A 33 52.60 16.04 -6.73
N ALA A 34 52.53 14.88 -7.39
CA ALA A 34 53.20 14.62 -8.67
C ALA A 34 52.78 15.60 -9.77
N ASN A 35 53.72 16.29 -10.42
CA ASN A 35 53.39 17.25 -11.48
C ASN A 35 53.17 16.54 -12.84
N ALA A 36 52.80 17.30 -13.87
CA ALA A 36 52.55 16.74 -15.20
C ALA A 36 53.79 16.04 -15.82
N ALA A 37 55.01 16.45 -15.48
CA ALA A 37 56.23 15.79 -15.94
C ALA A 37 56.44 14.44 -15.23
N ASP A 38 56.13 14.36 -13.94
CA ASP A 38 56.17 13.10 -13.18
C ASP A 38 55.16 12.10 -13.71
N VAL A 39 53.93 12.54 -13.98
CA VAL A 39 52.87 11.70 -14.58
C VAL A 39 53.30 11.16 -15.94
N ARG A 40 53.84 12.01 -16.83
CA ARG A 40 54.34 11.57 -18.15
C ARG A 40 55.49 10.58 -18.05
N ARG A 41 56.47 10.85 -17.17
CA ARG A 41 57.62 9.97 -16.95
C ARG A 41 57.16 8.60 -16.45
N ARG A 42 56.22 8.59 -15.50
CA ARG A 42 55.66 7.37 -14.96
C ARG A 42 54.88 6.57 -16.01
N GLN A 43 54.09 7.24 -16.84
CA GLN A 43 53.38 6.59 -17.93
C GLN A 43 54.32 5.88 -18.92
N GLN A 44 55.40 6.55 -19.33
CA GLN A 44 56.41 5.93 -20.21
C GLN A 44 57.05 4.69 -19.58
N GLN A 45 57.33 4.73 -18.27
CA GLN A 45 57.86 3.56 -17.54
C GLN A 45 56.85 2.41 -17.55
N VAL A 46 55.59 2.68 -17.23
CA VAL A 46 54.52 1.66 -17.23
C VAL A 46 54.31 1.08 -18.62
N GLU A 47 54.17 1.90 -19.66
CA GLU A 47 53.97 1.46 -21.05
C GLU A 47 55.13 0.55 -21.52
N SER A 48 56.36 0.88 -21.12
CA SER A 48 57.53 0.03 -21.41
C SER A 48 57.44 -1.35 -20.75
N VAL A 49 56.98 -1.44 -19.49
CA VAL A 49 56.84 -2.70 -18.77
C VAL A 49 55.68 -3.54 -19.31
N VAL A 50 54.52 -2.93 -19.57
CA VAL A 50 53.35 -3.62 -20.16
C VAL A 50 53.70 -4.23 -21.52
N SER A 51 54.55 -3.58 -22.32
CA SER A 51 54.98 -4.09 -23.62
C SER A 51 55.88 -5.34 -23.54
N ILE A 52 56.49 -5.59 -22.38
CA ILE A 52 57.38 -6.75 -22.14
C ILE A 52 56.58 -7.87 -21.48
N ASP A 53 55.97 -7.57 -20.33
CA ASP A 53 55.16 -8.52 -19.55
C ASP A 53 54.25 -7.73 -18.57
N PRO A 54 52.92 -7.78 -18.74
CA PRO A 54 51.97 -7.13 -17.84
C PRO A 54 52.07 -7.57 -16.38
N GLU A 55 52.54 -8.79 -16.08
CA GLU A 55 52.66 -9.28 -14.68
C GLU A 55 53.74 -8.52 -13.88
N MET A 56 54.70 -7.88 -14.57
CA MET A 56 55.77 -7.12 -13.92
C MET A 56 55.31 -5.76 -13.36
N LEU A 57 54.07 -5.34 -13.62
CA LEU A 57 53.50 -4.08 -13.11
C LEU A 57 53.51 -4.00 -11.57
N ALA A 58 53.28 -5.12 -10.88
CA ALA A 58 53.31 -5.17 -9.42
C ALA A 58 54.67 -4.75 -8.84
N GLY A 59 55.77 -5.08 -9.54
CA GLY A 59 57.13 -4.69 -9.15
C GLY A 59 57.40 -3.18 -9.25
N LEU A 60 56.56 -2.44 -9.96
CA LEU A 60 56.60 -0.98 -10.02
C LEU A 60 55.73 -0.31 -8.94
N GLY A 61 54.99 -1.06 -8.12
CA GLY A 61 53.98 -0.49 -7.21
C GLY A 61 52.75 0.05 -7.97
N VAL A 62 52.48 -0.48 -9.16
CA VAL A 62 51.24 -0.24 -9.92
C VAL A 62 50.23 -1.30 -9.50
N HIS A 63 48.97 -0.89 -9.30
CA HIS A 63 47.89 -1.76 -8.87
C HIS A 63 46.77 -1.75 -9.91
N GLY A 64 46.45 -2.89 -10.49
CA GLY A 64 45.41 -3.04 -11.53
C GLY A 64 45.98 -3.63 -12.82
N ASP A 65 45.10 -3.93 -13.76
CA ASP A 65 45.49 -4.41 -15.09
C ASP A 65 45.89 -3.26 -16.03
N ALA A 66 46.36 -3.59 -17.24
CA ALA A 66 46.82 -2.60 -18.21
C ALA A 66 45.73 -1.60 -18.63
N GLU A 67 44.45 -2.02 -18.67
CA GLU A 67 43.32 -1.16 -19.03
C GLU A 67 43.00 -0.18 -17.90
N GLU A 68 42.91 -0.67 -16.66
CA GLU A 68 42.70 0.15 -15.46
C GLU A 68 43.80 1.21 -15.31
N VAL A 69 45.05 0.84 -15.58
CA VAL A 69 46.20 1.75 -15.49
C VAL A 69 46.17 2.82 -16.58
N GLN A 70 45.82 2.47 -17.83
CA GLN A 70 45.64 3.46 -18.89
C GLN A 70 44.49 4.43 -18.56
N ALA A 71 43.37 3.92 -18.05
CA ALA A 71 42.25 4.74 -17.60
C ALA A 71 42.68 5.72 -16.50
N ALA A 72 43.43 5.26 -15.49
CA ALA A 72 43.93 6.10 -14.40
C ALA A 72 44.84 7.24 -14.88
N PHE A 73 45.74 7.00 -15.85
CA PHE A 73 46.50 8.07 -16.49
C PHE A 73 45.61 9.07 -17.23
N GLY A 74 44.54 8.59 -17.88
CA GLY A 74 43.54 9.45 -18.51
C GLY A 74 42.85 10.39 -17.51
N LEU A 75 42.47 9.86 -16.35
CA LEU A 75 41.81 10.63 -15.27
C LEU A 75 42.74 11.71 -14.70
N ILE A 76 44.00 11.38 -14.41
CA ILE A 76 44.96 12.34 -13.80
C ILE A 76 45.41 13.44 -14.78
N ARG A 77 45.22 13.24 -16.09
CA ARG A 77 45.50 14.26 -17.12
C ARG A 77 44.42 15.34 -17.24
N ASP A 78 43.18 15.08 -16.81
CA ASP A 78 42.14 16.12 -16.68
C ASP A 78 42.19 16.68 -15.26
N ASP A 79 42.59 17.95 -15.11
CA ASP A 79 42.80 18.58 -13.81
C ASP A 79 41.56 18.56 -12.91
N ARG A 80 40.35 18.58 -13.49
CA ARG A 80 39.09 18.53 -12.73
C ARG A 80 38.86 17.17 -12.12
N ARG A 81 39.08 16.11 -12.88
CA ARG A 81 38.96 14.72 -12.40
C ARG A 81 40.09 14.39 -11.44
N ARG A 82 41.31 14.81 -11.78
CA ARG A 82 42.49 14.72 -10.91
C ARG A 82 42.21 15.27 -9.51
N LEU A 83 41.61 16.46 -9.41
CA LEU A 83 41.32 17.09 -8.13
C LEU A 83 40.39 16.22 -7.24
N VAL A 84 39.40 15.56 -7.84
CA VAL A 84 38.53 14.61 -7.13
C VAL A 84 39.35 13.42 -6.59
N HIS A 85 40.23 12.84 -7.40
CA HIS A 85 41.10 11.75 -6.96
C HIS A 85 42.10 12.18 -5.88
N GLU A 86 42.57 13.42 -5.90
CA GLU A 86 43.42 13.96 -4.83
C GLU A 86 42.68 14.05 -3.49
N MET A 87 41.38 14.35 -3.48
CA MET A 87 40.58 14.38 -2.24
C MET A 87 40.37 13.01 -1.61
N PHE A 88 40.49 11.94 -2.39
CA PHE A 88 40.37 10.57 -1.87
C PHE A 88 41.72 9.87 -1.75
N TRP A 89 42.82 10.63 -1.69
CA TRP A 89 44.16 10.07 -1.54
C TRP A 89 45.05 10.88 -0.58
N LEU A 90 46.25 10.38 -0.29
CA LEU A 90 47.11 10.95 0.74
C LEU A 90 47.76 12.27 0.31
N TRP A 91 47.73 13.28 1.18
CA TRP A 91 48.31 14.61 0.96
C TRP A 91 49.68 14.77 1.60
N ASP A 92 49.94 14.08 2.72
CA ASP A 92 51.22 14.16 3.41
C ASP A 92 52.28 13.36 2.64
N THR A 93 53.03 14.09 1.80
CA THR A 93 54.10 13.55 0.96
C THR A 93 55.33 14.44 1.14
N PRO A 94 56.56 13.89 1.10
CA PRO A 94 57.78 14.69 1.27
C PRO A 94 57.88 15.87 0.28
N GLU A 95 57.23 15.75 -0.87
CA GLU A 95 57.21 16.74 -1.94
C GLU A 95 56.07 17.77 -1.81
N ALA A 96 55.16 17.61 -0.84
CA ALA A 96 54.04 18.52 -0.65
C ALA A 96 54.53 19.89 -0.14
N THR A 97 54.24 20.94 -0.92
CA THR A 97 54.55 22.33 -0.58
C THR A 97 53.24 23.12 -0.47
N CYS A 98 52.47 22.93 0.61
CA CYS A 98 51.31 23.79 0.92
C CYS A 98 51.63 24.76 2.07
N SER A 99 51.04 25.96 2.05
CA SER A 99 50.92 26.89 3.19
C SER A 99 49.94 26.40 4.27
N CYS A 100 49.22 25.32 4.00
CA CYS A 100 48.22 24.72 4.85
C CYS A 100 48.80 24.25 6.21
N PRO A 101 48.01 24.27 7.30
CA PRO A 101 48.42 23.66 8.56
C PRO A 101 48.70 22.16 8.40
N ALA A 102 49.82 21.67 8.93
CA ALA A 102 50.16 20.24 8.90
C ALA A 102 49.10 19.35 9.59
N SER A 103 48.35 19.91 10.55
CA SER A 103 47.22 19.25 11.21
C SER A 103 46.07 18.91 10.26
N LEU A 104 45.83 19.73 9.24
CA LEU A 104 44.81 19.48 8.23
C LEU A 104 45.16 18.24 7.41
N HIS A 105 46.38 18.19 6.86
CA HIS A 105 46.87 17.04 6.08
C HIS A 105 46.84 15.75 6.90
N LYS A 106 47.32 15.80 8.15
CA LYS A 106 47.29 14.64 9.04
C LYS A 106 45.86 14.14 9.30
N THR A 107 44.92 15.05 9.55
CA THR A 107 43.51 14.70 9.79
C THR A 107 42.87 14.10 8.54
N HIS A 108 43.10 14.73 7.37
CA HIS A 108 42.65 14.23 6.08
C HIS A 108 43.17 12.82 5.78
N ASP A 109 44.48 12.61 5.87
CA ASP A 109 45.11 11.32 5.59
C ASP A 109 44.66 10.24 6.57
N THR A 110 44.38 10.62 7.82
CA THR A 110 43.78 9.71 8.80
C THR A 110 42.34 9.35 8.41
N ALA A 111 41.56 10.30 7.90
CA ALA A 111 40.20 10.07 7.39
C ALA A 111 40.21 9.11 6.19
N VAL A 112 41.08 9.37 5.20
CA VAL A 112 41.28 8.52 4.02
C VAL A 112 41.67 7.10 4.42
N ARG A 113 42.69 6.93 5.28
CA ARG A 113 43.16 5.60 5.71
C ARG A 113 42.09 4.85 6.49
N THR A 114 41.40 5.50 7.42
CA THR A 114 40.37 4.86 8.24
C THR A 114 39.16 4.45 7.39
N HIS A 115 38.75 5.29 6.44
CA HIS A 115 37.65 4.97 5.54
C HIS A 115 38.04 3.86 4.54
N ALA A 116 39.28 3.87 4.03
CA ALA A 116 39.80 2.78 3.22
C ALA A 116 39.85 1.45 4.00
N GLU A 117 40.34 1.47 5.24
CA GLU A 117 40.43 0.30 6.12
C GLU A 117 39.05 -0.31 6.39
N VAL A 118 38.04 0.50 6.69
CA VAL A 118 36.70 -0.04 6.93
C VAL A 118 36.07 -0.61 5.66
N LEU A 119 36.27 0.03 4.50
CA LEU A 119 35.80 -0.51 3.22
C LEU A 119 36.48 -1.82 2.85
N ASP A 120 37.80 -1.92 3.08
CA ASP A 120 38.54 -3.16 2.87
C ASP A 120 38.03 -4.27 3.81
N ARG A 121 37.78 -3.94 5.08
CA ARG A 121 37.26 -4.89 6.07
C ARG A 121 35.83 -5.36 5.74
N GLU A 122 34.95 -4.46 5.31
CA GLU A 122 33.59 -4.84 4.89
C GLU A 122 33.61 -5.73 3.64
N ALA A 123 34.55 -5.49 2.72
CA ALA A 123 34.71 -6.35 1.54
C ALA A 123 35.20 -7.76 1.91
N GLU A 124 36.01 -7.91 2.96
CA GLU A 124 36.53 -9.21 3.41
C GLU A 124 35.58 -9.96 4.35
N SER A 125 34.91 -9.23 5.25
CA SER A 125 34.06 -9.79 6.29
C SER A 125 32.90 -8.84 6.60
N PRO A 126 31.84 -8.85 5.77
CA PRO A 126 30.67 -8.00 5.96
C PRO A 126 30.05 -8.18 7.34
N GLY A 127 29.71 -7.09 8.02
CA GLY A 127 28.90 -7.14 9.24
C GLY A 127 29.25 -6.15 10.34
N PRO A 128 28.51 -6.19 11.47
CA PRO A 128 28.52 -5.14 12.48
C PRO A 128 29.86 -4.99 13.24
N GLY A 129 30.77 -5.96 13.13
CA GLY A 129 32.09 -5.89 13.76
C GLY A 129 32.93 -4.68 13.32
N SER A 130 32.63 -4.11 12.16
CA SER A 130 33.31 -2.96 11.57
C SER A 130 32.69 -1.61 11.97
N ALA A 131 31.56 -1.59 12.70
CA ALA A 131 30.82 -0.37 13.05
C ALA A 131 31.65 0.68 13.81
N HIS A 132 32.67 0.26 14.56
CA HIS A 132 33.58 1.18 15.26
C HIS A 132 34.54 1.91 14.29
N LEU A 133 35.01 1.24 13.24
CA LEU A 133 35.85 1.85 12.20
C LEU A 133 35.04 2.82 11.35
N TRP A 134 33.79 2.46 11.02
CA TRP A 134 32.86 3.36 10.33
C TRP A 134 32.65 4.68 11.08
N ARG A 135 32.33 4.61 12.37
CA ARG A 135 32.17 5.80 13.23
C ARG A 135 33.46 6.61 13.33
N LYS A 136 34.62 5.95 13.35
CA LYS A 136 35.93 6.61 13.36
C LYS A 136 36.22 7.33 12.04
N ALA A 137 35.89 6.71 10.90
CA ALA A 137 36.00 7.34 9.58
C ALA A 137 35.08 8.56 9.47
N ALA A 138 33.80 8.42 9.85
CA ALA A 138 32.84 9.52 9.91
C ALA A 138 33.32 10.67 10.82
N LEU A 139 33.91 10.35 11.98
CA LEU A 139 34.46 11.36 12.89
C LEU A 139 35.58 12.18 12.23
N TYR A 140 36.55 11.52 11.57
CA TYR A 140 37.66 12.23 10.93
C TYR A 140 37.22 13.00 9.69
N TRP A 141 36.37 12.43 8.84
CA TRP A 141 35.79 13.18 7.72
C TRP A 141 34.97 14.38 8.20
N GLY A 142 34.22 14.24 9.29
CA GLY A 142 33.49 15.36 9.89
C GLY A 142 34.40 16.44 10.50
N GLN A 143 35.66 16.13 10.84
CA GLN A 143 36.65 17.14 11.21
C GLN A 143 37.18 17.87 9.98
N VAL A 144 37.52 17.13 8.91
CA VAL A 144 38.00 17.71 7.64
C VAL A 144 36.95 18.65 7.05
N LEU A 145 35.71 18.18 6.91
CA LEU A 145 34.63 18.93 6.25
C LEU A 145 34.20 20.20 7.00
N ARG A 146 34.54 20.33 8.29
CA ARG A 146 34.22 21.51 9.12
C ARG A 146 35.39 22.47 9.28
N ASP A 147 36.59 22.10 8.83
CA ASP A 147 37.77 22.95 8.91
C ASP A 147 37.79 23.90 7.71
N ASP A 148 37.68 25.22 7.92
CA ASP A 148 37.69 26.20 6.83
C ASP A 148 39.00 26.14 6.00
N ALA A 149 40.10 25.67 6.59
CA ALA A 149 41.37 25.49 5.87
C ALA A 149 41.29 24.38 4.81
N TYR A 150 40.33 23.45 4.92
CA TYR A 150 40.07 22.42 3.91
C TYR A 150 39.73 23.05 2.56
N LEU A 151 38.75 23.94 2.51
CA LEU A 151 38.31 24.52 1.24
C LEU A 151 39.41 25.39 0.62
N GLN A 152 40.16 26.12 1.45
CA GLN A 152 41.31 26.89 1.00
C GLN A 152 42.39 25.99 0.37
N HIS A 153 42.69 24.84 0.98
CA HIS A 153 43.63 23.87 0.41
C HIS A 153 43.23 23.45 -1.01
N VAL A 154 41.95 23.14 -1.21
CA VAL A 154 41.43 22.69 -2.52
C VAL A 154 41.50 23.81 -3.56
N GLN A 155 41.16 25.04 -3.16
CA GLN A 155 41.26 26.22 -4.04
C GLN A 155 42.71 26.50 -4.45
N ASP A 156 43.65 26.54 -3.48
CA ASP A 156 45.08 26.73 -3.73
C ASP A 156 45.65 25.61 -4.63
N ARG A 157 45.08 24.41 -4.52
CA ARG A 157 45.47 23.28 -5.36
C ARG A 157 44.97 23.44 -6.79
N ALA A 158 43.71 23.81 -6.97
CA ALA A 158 43.12 24.08 -8.28
C ALA A 158 43.86 25.21 -9.02
N GLU A 159 44.23 26.29 -8.31
CA GLU A 159 45.03 27.39 -8.87
C GLU A 159 46.39 26.91 -9.40
N ARG A 160 47.06 26.01 -8.67
CA ARG A 160 48.36 25.43 -9.08
C ARG A 160 48.25 24.49 -10.27
N LEU A 161 47.11 23.82 -10.46
CA LEU A 161 46.85 23.04 -11.68
C LEU A 161 46.65 23.97 -12.89
N GLY A 162 46.17 25.20 -12.68
CA GLY A 162 46.11 26.24 -13.70
C GLY A 162 44.96 26.08 -14.71
N ASP A 163 44.01 25.17 -14.46
CA ASP A 163 42.82 25.00 -15.29
C ASP A 163 41.79 26.09 -15.00
N ARG A 164 41.58 26.99 -15.96
CA ARG A 164 40.61 28.09 -15.87
C ARG A 164 39.16 27.64 -15.71
N ARG A 165 38.87 26.35 -15.89
CA ARG A 165 37.54 25.75 -15.69
C ARG A 165 37.26 25.40 -14.23
N LEU A 166 38.27 25.45 -13.36
CA LEU A 166 38.15 25.26 -11.92
C LEU A 166 37.93 26.62 -11.25
N ASP A 167 36.72 27.16 -11.34
CA ASP A 167 36.38 28.39 -10.62
C ASP A 167 36.09 28.12 -9.14
N ALA A 168 36.35 29.12 -8.28
CA ALA A 168 36.22 28.97 -6.83
C ALA A 168 34.80 28.61 -6.37
N SER A 169 33.77 29.09 -7.08
CA SER A 169 32.37 28.83 -6.75
C SER A 169 31.93 27.40 -7.11
N GLU A 170 32.47 26.86 -8.20
CA GLU A 170 32.30 25.47 -8.61
C GLU A 170 32.97 24.53 -7.61
N ILE A 171 34.21 24.83 -7.23
CA ILE A 171 34.95 24.07 -6.20
C ILE A 171 34.14 24.07 -4.90
N GLU A 172 33.69 25.23 -4.44
CA GLU A 172 32.91 25.34 -3.21
C GLU A 172 31.64 24.48 -3.28
N ARG A 173 30.86 24.57 -4.35
CA ARG A 173 29.64 23.76 -4.51
C ARG A 173 29.93 22.26 -4.54
N GLN A 174 30.87 21.83 -5.36
CA GLN A 174 31.18 20.40 -5.52
C GLN A 174 31.75 19.78 -4.23
N PHE A 175 32.56 20.51 -3.46
CA PHE A 175 33.17 19.97 -2.25
C PHE A 175 32.36 20.20 -0.96
N ARG A 176 31.42 21.16 -0.95
CA ARG A 176 30.46 21.29 0.17
C ARG A 176 29.27 20.35 0.04
N GLU A 177 28.79 20.09 -1.17
CA GLU A 177 27.59 19.26 -1.40
C GLU A 177 27.95 17.89 -1.98
N GLY A 178 28.76 17.87 -3.04
CA GLY A 178 29.10 16.63 -3.75
C GLY A 178 30.02 15.68 -2.98
N LEU A 179 30.98 16.21 -2.20
CA LEU A 179 31.90 15.38 -1.43
C LEU A 179 31.21 14.61 -0.27
N PRO A 180 30.37 15.23 0.58
CA PRO A 180 29.60 14.47 1.58
C PRO A 180 28.78 13.33 0.96
N ALA A 181 28.11 13.59 -0.17
CA ALA A 181 27.38 12.56 -0.93
C ALA A 181 28.31 11.44 -1.40
N ALA A 182 29.47 11.77 -1.98
CA ALA A 182 30.45 10.80 -2.45
C ALA A 182 31.07 9.96 -1.32
N LEU A 183 31.18 10.52 -0.10
CA LEU A 183 31.69 9.82 1.07
C LEU A 183 30.68 8.84 1.69
N VAL A 184 29.38 9.15 1.66
CA VAL A 184 28.33 8.26 2.23
C VAL A 184 27.88 7.17 1.25
N LYS A 185 27.99 7.40 -0.06
CA LYS A 185 27.61 6.43 -1.10
C LYS A 185 28.21 5.03 -0.95
N PRO A 186 29.50 4.84 -0.60
CA PRO A 186 30.07 3.53 -0.36
C PRO A 186 29.31 2.73 0.72
N VAL A 187 28.96 3.36 1.85
CA VAL A 187 28.19 2.69 2.91
C VAL A 187 26.75 2.40 2.48
N LEU A 188 26.11 3.33 1.76
CA LEU A 188 24.76 3.11 1.22
C LEU A 188 24.70 1.98 0.19
N ARG A 189 25.73 1.87 -0.66
CA ARG A 189 25.83 0.77 -1.62
C ARG A 189 26.01 -0.58 -0.93
N LEU A 190 26.88 -0.64 0.09
CA LEU A 190 27.02 -1.85 0.91
C LEU A 190 25.70 -2.19 1.61
N ALA A 191 24.97 -1.19 2.11
CA ALA A 191 23.64 -1.40 2.71
C ALA A 191 22.65 -1.97 1.69
N GLY A 192 22.61 -1.43 0.46
CA GLY A 192 21.75 -1.94 -0.61
C GLY A 192 22.06 -3.39 -1.02
N GLU A 193 23.28 -3.87 -0.81
CA GLU A 193 23.75 -5.21 -1.15
C GLU A 193 23.70 -6.20 0.04
N ALA A 194 23.60 -5.72 1.28
CA ALA A 194 23.64 -6.54 2.50
C ALA A 194 22.31 -7.26 2.80
N ASP A 195 22.37 -8.49 3.34
CA ASP A 195 21.17 -9.25 3.77
C ASP A 195 20.44 -8.64 4.98
N ASP A 196 21.16 -7.89 5.80
CA ASP A 196 20.67 -7.11 6.94
C ASP A 196 21.36 -5.73 6.94
N PRO A 197 20.72 -4.71 6.37
CA PRO A 197 21.34 -3.40 6.21
C PRO A 197 21.27 -2.51 7.46
N ALA A 198 20.59 -2.94 8.53
CA ALA A 198 20.21 -2.06 9.64
C ALA A 198 21.39 -1.28 10.25
N TYR A 199 22.53 -1.94 10.49
CA TYR A 199 23.69 -1.26 11.06
C TYR A 199 24.35 -0.28 10.07
N LEU A 200 24.38 -0.60 8.77
CA LEU A 200 24.92 0.31 7.74
C LEU A 200 23.99 1.50 7.52
N THR A 201 22.68 1.30 7.61
CA THR A 201 21.67 2.37 7.63
C THR A 201 21.93 3.34 8.77
N GLU A 202 22.17 2.83 9.99
CA GLU A 202 22.50 3.67 11.16
C GLU A 202 23.79 4.47 10.94
N ILE A 203 24.84 3.81 10.43
CA ILE A 203 26.12 4.47 10.09
C ILE A 203 25.93 5.57 9.05
N ALA A 204 25.19 5.29 7.97
CA ALA A 204 24.98 6.25 6.89
C ALA A 204 24.17 7.47 7.34
N ARG A 205 23.14 7.28 8.19
CA ARG A 205 22.37 8.40 8.79
C ARG A 205 23.21 9.25 9.74
N GLY A 206 24.23 8.67 10.37
CA GLY A 206 25.18 9.37 11.22
C GLY A 206 26.38 9.98 10.48
N TRP A 207 26.41 9.91 9.14
CA TRP A 207 27.55 10.37 8.36
C TRP A 207 27.67 11.91 8.40
N PRO A 208 28.89 12.48 8.39
CA PRO A 208 29.06 13.93 8.37
C PRO A 208 28.59 14.55 7.04
N GLY A 209 27.69 15.55 7.14
CA GLY A 209 27.23 16.33 6.00
C GLY A 209 25.88 17.01 6.28
N PRO A 210 25.38 17.83 5.34
CA PRO A 210 24.02 18.33 5.40
C PRO A 210 23.00 17.17 5.34
N GLY A 211 22.05 17.13 6.28
CA GLY A 211 21.10 16.01 6.41
C GLY A 211 20.30 15.71 5.14
N HIS A 212 19.85 16.75 4.43
CA HIS A 212 19.11 16.60 3.18
C HIS A 212 19.89 15.85 2.09
N ILE A 213 21.23 16.00 2.03
CA ILE A 213 22.06 15.27 1.05
C ILE A 213 22.07 13.78 1.38
N ILE A 214 22.13 13.42 2.66
CA ILE A 214 22.11 12.02 3.08
C ILE A 214 20.72 11.43 2.82
N ASP A 215 19.66 12.17 3.14
CA ASP A 215 18.27 11.75 2.88
C ASP A 215 18.00 11.56 1.38
N ASP A 216 18.47 12.48 0.51
CA ASP A 216 18.36 12.37 -0.94
C ASP A 216 19.06 11.09 -1.47
N GLU A 217 20.23 10.74 -0.92
CA GLU A 217 20.95 9.53 -1.32
C GLU A 217 20.25 8.24 -0.83
N PHE A 218 19.59 8.27 0.33
CA PHE A 218 18.70 7.19 0.77
C PHE A 218 17.48 7.05 -0.15
N GLU A 219 16.81 8.16 -0.48
CA GLU A 219 15.65 8.16 -1.37
C GLU A 219 16.01 7.61 -2.75
N ASN A 220 17.16 8.01 -3.31
CA ASN A 220 17.66 7.49 -4.58
C ASN A 220 17.92 5.98 -4.54
N LEU A 221 18.55 5.48 -3.47
CA LEU A 221 18.78 4.04 -3.29
C LEU A 221 17.46 3.27 -3.18
N ILE A 222 16.54 3.74 -2.34
CA ILE A 222 15.23 3.11 -2.13
C ILE A 222 14.43 3.11 -3.43
N ALA A 223 14.38 4.23 -4.16
CA ALA A 223 13.68 4.34 -5.43
C ALA A 223 14.20 3.33 -6.47
N ALA A 224 15.53 3.15 -6.58
CA ALA A 224 16.14 2.18 -7.48
C ALA A 224 15.77 0.72 -7.11
N MET A 225 15.69 0.42 -5.81
CA MET A 225 15.29 -0.90 -5.32
C MET A 225 13.79 -1.16 -5.54
N LEU A 226 12.93 -0.18 -5.30
CA LEU A 226 11.50 -0.28 -5.58
C LEU A 226 11.22 -0.50 -7.07
N GLU A 227 11.97 0.19 -7.94
CA GLU A 227 11.89 -0.01 -9.39
C GLU A 227 12.34 -1.43 -9.79
N THR A 228 13.33 -2.00 -9.09
CA THR A 228 13.76 -3.39 -9.27
C THR A 228 12.65 -4.37 -8.89
N VAL A 229 11.98 -4.14 -7.75
CA VAL A 229 10.81 -4.94 -7.33
C VAL A 229 9.69 -4.83 -8.35
N ARG A 230 9.35 -3.63 -8.81
CA ARG A 230 8.30 -3.41 -9.81
C ARG A 230 8.58 -4.18 -11.09
N LYS A 231 9.79 -4.07 -11.65
CA LYS A 231 10.18 -4.81 -12.86
C LYS A 231 10.16 -6.32 -12.66
N ALA A 232 10.60 -6.80 -11.50
CA ALA A 232 10.54 -8.22 -11.17
C ALA A 232 9.09 -8.70 -11.13
N LEU A 233 8.19 -8.00 -10.42
CA LEU A 233 6.77 -8.35 -10.35
C LEU A 233 6.08 -8.30 -11.71
N GLU A 234 6.38 -7.30 -12.56
CA GLU A 234 5.83 -7.22 -13.93
C GLU A 234 6.25 -8.41 -14.80
N ARG A 235 7.51 -8.86 -14.67
CA ARG A 235 8.01 -10.04 -15.36
C ARG A 235 7.38 -11.33 -14.82
N ILE A 236 7.32 -11.48 -13.49
CA ILE A 236 6.77 -12.65 -12.79
C ILE A 236 5.27 -12.80 -13.03
N ALA A 237 4.53 -11.70 -13.15
CA ALA A 237 3.11 -11.75 -13.50
C ALA A 237 2.84 -12.37 -14.89
N GLY A 238 3.88 -12.49 -15.73
CA GLY A 238 3.83 -13.17 -17.03
C GLY A 238 4.35 -14.61 -17.02
N SER A 239 4.68 -15.21 -15.87
CA SER A 239 5.18 -16.59 -15.77
C SER A 239 4.17 -17.62 -16.30
N GLU A 240 4.66 -18.81 -16.70
CA GLU A 240 3.84 -19.85 -17.34
C GLU A 240 2.87 -20.53 -16.37
N THR A 241 3.24 -20.64 -15.09
CA THR A 241 2.39 -21.26 -14.06
C THR A 241 2.30 -20.42 -12.76
N PRO A 242 1.15 -20.42 -12.08
CA PRO A 242 0.98 -19.79 -10.76
C PRO A 242 1.95 -20.32 -9.68
N ALA A 243 2.39 -21.58 -9.76
CA ALA A 243 3.33 -22.15 -8.79
C ALA A 243 4.74 -21.60 -8.97
N GLU A 244 5.17 -21.41 -10.22
CA GLU A 244 6.43 -20.73 -10.55
C GLU A 244 6.40 -19.27 -10.10
N THR A 245 5.26 -18.58 -10.24
CA THR A 245 5.08 -17.21 -9.74
C THR A 245 5.46 -17.07 -8.26
N THR A 246 4.94 -17.94 -7.38
CA THR A 246 5.29 -17.94 -5.94
C THR A 246 6.79 -18.22 -5.72
N GLY A 247 7.35 -19.17 -6.47
CA GLY A 247 8.77 -19.51 -6.40
C GLY A 247 9.72 -18.40 -6.87
N GLU A 248 9.33 -17.63 -7.88
CA GLU A 248 10.08 -16.47 -8.38
C GLU A 248 9.97 -15.28 -7.43
N VAL A 249 8.78 -14.96 -6.89
CA VAL A 249 8.62 -13.92 -5.85
C VAL A 249 9.54 -14.21 -4.67
N ARG A 250 9.58 -15.46 -4.21
CA ARG A 250 10.44 -15.88 -3.09
C ARG A 250 11.92 -15.68 -3.37
N ARG A 251 12.38 -15.95 -4.59
CA ARG A 251 13.80 -15.86 -4.95
C ARG A 251 14.25 -14.45 -5.30
N GLU A 252 13.39 -13.64 -5.90
CA GLU A 252 13.80 -12.36 -6.50
C GLU A 252 13.25 -11.13 -5.79
N VAL A 253 12.03 -11.21 -5.24
CA VAL A 253 11.36 -10.03 -4.67
C VAL A 253 11.55 -9.95 -3.16
N LEU A 254 11.31 -11.04 -2.43
CA LEU A 254 11.41 -11.04 -0.96
C LEU A 254 12.78 -10.61 -0.43
N PRO A 255 13.93 -11.02 -1.02
CA PRO A 255 15.22 -10.56 -0.55
C PRO A 255 15.40 -9.05 -0.73
N VAL A 256 14.76 -8.43 -1.73
CA VAL A 256 14.80 -6.97 -1.93
C VAL A 256 13.90 -6.26 -0.92
N LEU A 257 12.69 -6.77 -0.67
CA LEU A 257 11.78 -6.21 0.33
C LEU A 257 12.37 -6.26 1.75
N LYS A 258 13.00 -7.38 2.11
CA LYS A 258 13.69 -7.50 3.41
C LYS A 258 14.76 -6.42 3.59
N ARG A 259 15.55 -6.14 2.54
CA ARG A 259 16.56 -5.07 2.55
C ARG A 259 15.92 -3.69 2.65
N LEU A 260 14.83 -3.46 1.91
CA LEU A 260 14.07 -2.21 2.01
C LEU A 260 13.58 -1.94 3.43
N SER A 261 13.07 -2.95 4.16
CA SER A 261 12.63 -2.79 5.55
C SER A 261 13.76 -2.37 6.50
N GLY A 262 15.01 -2.73 6.22
CA GLY A 262 16.16 -2.29 7.00
C GLY A 262 16.72 -0.92 6.60
N LEU A 263 16.43 -0.44 5.37
CA LEU A 263 16.80 0.90 4.88
C LEU A 263 15.75 1.96 5.28
N ASP A 264 14.48 1.60 5.21
CA ASP A 264 13.33 2.40 5.66
C ASP A 264 12.54 1.65 6.75
N PRO A 265 12.97 1.75 8.03
CA PRO A 265 12.25 1.13 9.13
C PRO A 265 10.81 1.66 9.32
N SER A 266 10.48 2.82 8.74
CA SER A 266 9.11 3.35 8.81
C SER A 266 8.17 2.63 7.86
N GLY A 267 8.70 1.91 6.87
CA GLY A 267 7.97 1.18 5.84
C GLY A 267 7.16 2.05 4.87
N ARG A 268 7.16 3.39 5.04
CA ARG A 268 6.29 4.29 4.27
C ARG A 268 6.61 4.27 2.78
N GLN A 269 7.88 4.18 2.41
CA GLN A 269 8.27 4.17 0.99
C GLN A 269 8.07 2.79 0.34
N SER A 270 8.14 1.71 1.12
CA SER A 270 8.03 0.33 0.63
C SER A 270 6.64 -0.28 0.70
N ALA A 271 5.69 0.32 1.44
CA ALA A 271 4.34 -0.21 1.63
C ALA A 271 3.65 -0.61 0.32
N SER A 272 3.74 0.24 -0.72
CA SER A 272 3.14 -0.07 -2.02
C SER A 272 3.75 -1.33 -2.68
N ALA A 273 5.06 -1.55 -2.53
CA ALA A 273 5.73 -2.73 -3.08
C ALA A 273 5.37 -4.01 -2.30
N HIS A 274 5.22 -3.91 -0.98
CA HIS A 274 4.70 -4.97 -0.12
C HIS A 274 3.28 -5.36 -0.54
N ASP A 275 2.39 -4.38 -0.68
CA ASP A 275 1.00 -4.62 -1.07
C ASP A 275 0.89 -5.22 -2.48
N GLN A 276 1.63 -4.69 -3.47
CA GLN A 276 1.67 -5.25 -4.82
C GLN A 276 2.16 -6.70 -4.83
N THR A 277 3.18 -7.02 -4.04
CA THR A 277 3.71 -8.39 -3.91
C THR A 277 2.66 -9.32 -3.31
N SER A 278 1.95 -8.89 -2.26
CA SER A 278 0.89 -9.68 -1.64
C SER A 278 -0.28 -9.94 -2.60
N VAL A 279 -0.63 -8.98 -3.46
CA VAL A 279 -1.66 -9.13 -4.48
C VAL A 279 -1.26 -10.18 -5.52
N VAL A 280 -0.01 -10.15 -6.00
CA VAL A 280 0.50 -11.15 -6.95
C VAL A 280 0.43 -12.56 -6.36
N LEU A 281 0.88 -12.73 -5.12
CA LEU A 281 0.85 -14.02 -4.41
C LEU A 281 -0.58 -14.53 -4.17
N ASN A 282 -1.48 -13.66 -3.70
CA ASN A 282 -2.88 -14.00 -3.50
C ASN A 282 -3.59 -14.37 -4.81
N ASN A 283 -3.26 -13.70 -5.91
CA ASN A 283 -3.81 -14.03 -7.23
C ASN A 283 -3.29 -15.38 -7.73
N ALA A 284 -1.99 -15.67 -7.53
CA ALA A 284 -1.41 -16.96 -7.88
C ALA A 284 -2.11 -18.11 -7.14
N ALA A 285 -2.33 -17.98 -5.83
CA ALA A 285 -3.07 -18.97 -5.05
C ALA A 285 -4.50 -19.21 -5.57
N ASN A 286 -5.20 -18.13 -5.96
CA ASN A 286 -6.54 -18.23 -6.53
C ASN A 286 -6.57 -18.88 -7.92
N GLU A 287 -5.52 -18.68 -8.72
CA GLU A 287 -5.42 -19.27 -10.05
C GLU A 287 -5.15 -20.78 -9.98
N MET A 288 -4.30 -21.23 -9.06
CA MET A 288 -4.06 -22.66 -8.77
C MET A 288 -5.37 -23.42 -8.47
N LEU A 289 -6.34 -22.80 -7.80
CA LEU A 289 -7.65 -23.41 -7.49
C LEU A 289 -8.53 -23.66 -8.72
N THR A 290 -8.20 -23.01 -9.84
CA THR A 290 -8.94 -23.12 -11.10
C THR A 290 -8.23 -24.00 -12.12
N GLU A 291 -7.01 -24.46 -11.82
CA GLU A 291 -6.27 -25.35 -12.70
C GLU A 291 -6.98 -26.70 -12.89
N PRO A 292 -6.95 -27.26 -14.11
CA PRO A 292 -7.50 -28.59 -14.36
C PRO A 292 -6.74 -29.68 -13.60
N GLY A 293 -7.47 -30.54 -12.87
CA GLY A 293 -6.91 -31.75 -12.28
C GLY A 293 -6.93 -31.75 -10.75
N ALA A 294 -5.95 -32.43 -10.17
CA ALA A 294 -5.73 -32.46 -8.72
C ALA A 294 -5.06 -31.16 -8.27
N LEU A 295 -5.36 -30.72 -7.04
CA LEU A 295 -4.80 -29.50 -6.46
C LEU A 295 -3.55 -29.80 -5.63
N ASP A 296 -2.58 -28.88 -5.68
CA ASP A 296 -1.48 -28.83 -4.73
C ASP A 296 -1.87 -27.94 -3.53
N GLU A 297 -2.49 -28.55 -2.53
CA GLU A 297 -2.89 -27.87 -1.29
C GLU A 297 -1.72 -27.13 -0.64
N ARG A 298 -0.51 -27.71 -0.65
CA ARG A 298 0.64 -27.12 0.03
C ARG A 298 1.09 -25.86 -0.70
N ALA A 299 1.17 -25.88 -2.02
CA ALA A 299 1.56 -24.72 -2.82
C ALA A 299 0.56 -23.55 -2.67
N ILE A 300 -0.75 -23.86 -2.64
CA ILE A 300 -1.82 -22.86 -2.48
C ILE A 300 -1.73 -22.18 -1.12
N LEU A 301 -1.59 -22.96 -0.04
CA LEU A 301 -1.49 -22.41 1.31
C LEU A 301 -0.18 -21.64 1.51
N ASP A 302 0.94 -22.14 1.00
CA ASP A 302 2.24 -21.48 1.05
C ASP A 302 2.21 -20.11 0.35
N ALA A 303 1.53 -19.98 -0.79
CA ALA A 303 1.37 -18.70 -1.48
C ALA A 303 0.57 -17.67 -0.68
N LEU A 304 -0.51 -18.09 0.01
CA LEU A 304 -1.33 -17.20 0.84
C LEU A 304 -0.65 -16.81 2.15
N GLU A 305 0.03 -17.76 2.78
CA GLU A 305 0.81 -17.50 3.99
C GLU A 305 1.95 -16.53 3.68
N LEU A 306 2.63 -16.71 2.56
CA LEU A 306 3.63 -15.75 2.10
C LEU A 306 3.03 -14.37 1.76
N ALA A 307 1.81 -14.32 1.22
CA ALA A 307 1.13 -13.06 0.99
C ALA A 307 0.80 -12.32 2.31
N LEU A 308 0.44 -13.06 3.37
CA LEU A 308 0.19 -12.51 4.71
C LEU A 308 1.45 -12.00 5.41
N ASP A 309 2.58 -12.65 5.18
CA ASP A 309 3.86 -12.24 5.74
C ASP A 309 4.35 -10.91 5.14
N VAL A 310 3.92 -10.58 3.93
CA VAL A 310 4.40 -9.40 3.20
C VAL A 310 3.42 -8.22 3.24
N VAL A 311 2.11 -8.45 3.36
CA VAL A 311 1.09 -7.37 3.28
C VAL A 311 1.17 -6.38 4.44
N ASP A 312 1.22 -5.09 4.12
CA ASP A 312 1.20 -4.00 5.09
C ASP A 312 -0.20 -3.37 5.21
N ASP A 313 -0.97 -3.33 4.13
CA ASP A 313 -2.34 -2.81 4.12
C ASP A 313 -3.33 -3.66 4.97
N PRO A 314 -4.00 -3.08 5.98
CA PRO A 314 -4.98 -3.79 6.80
C PRO A 314 -6.17 -4.36 6.02
N GLU A 315 -6.63 -3.71 4.94
CA GLU A 315 -7.73 -4.24 4.13
C GLU A 315 -7.26 -5.46 3.32
N GLY A 316 -6.09 -5.35 2.68
CA GLY A 316 -5.41 -6.44 1.98
C GLY A 316 -5.18 -7.65 2.90
N ARG A 317 -4.68 -7.43 4.11
CA ARG A 317 -4.48 -8.49 5.12
C ARG A 317 -5.77 -9.24 5.41
N ARG A 318 -6.85 -8.52 5.73
CA ARG A 318 -8.18 -9.14 5.99
C ARG A 318 -8.69 -9.92 4.78
N ALA A 319 -8.48 -9.40 3.57
CA ALA A 319 -8.89 -10.08 2.34
C ALA A 319 -8.12 -11.41 2.15
N ILE A 320 -6.81 -11.42 2.39
CA ILE A 320 -5.98 -12.63 2.29
C ILE A 320 -6.34 -13.63 3.42
N GLU A 321 -6.55 -13.16 4.66
CA GLU A 321 -7.02 -14.00 5.78
C GLU A 321 -8.37 -14.66 5.46
N THR A 322 -9.29 -13.89 4.87
CA THR A 322 -10.59 -14.41 4.43
C THR A 322 -10.41 -15.48 3.35
N ASN A 323 -9.60 -15.22 2.33
CA ASN A 323 -9.31 -16.21 1.28
C ASN A 323 -8.70 -17.49 1.87
N LEU A 324 -7.72 -17.35 2.77
CA LEU A 324 -7.07 -18.48 3.44
C LEU A 324 -8.07 -19.31 4.23
N ALA A 325 -8.96 -18.67 4.99
CA ALA A 325 -10.01 -19.36 5.75
C ALA A 325 -11.02 -20.09 4.84
N GLU A 326 -11.46 -19.43 3.75
CA GLU A 326 -12.37 -20.03 2.78
C GLU A 326 -11.76 -21.22 2.05
N ILE A 327 -10.49 -21.12 1.68
CA ILE A 327 -9.74 -22.18 0.97
C ILE A 327 -9.51 -23.38 1.88
N ARG A 328 -9.12 -23.17 3.14
CA ARG A 328 -9.04 -24.25 4.13
C ARG A 328 -10.38 -24.97 4.29
N LYS A 329 -11.48 -24.20 4.37
CA LYS A 329 -12.83 -24.77 4.43
C LYS A 329 -13.22 -25.52 3.15
N LEU A 330 -12.81 -25.04 1.98
CA LEU A 330 -12.98 -25.76 0.72
C LEU A 330 -12.27 -27.11 0.76
N PHE A 331 -11.01 -27.17 1.22
CA PHE A 331 -10.26 -28.42 1.34
C PHE A 331 -10.92 -29.42 2.28
N GLU A 332 -11.43 -28.97 3.44
CA GLU A 332 -12.21 -29.83 4.34
C GLU A 332 -13.48 -30.41 3.68
N VAL A 333 -14.15 -29.61 2.84
CA VAL A 333 -15.33 -30.07 2.10
C VAL A 333 -14.94 -31.06 1.01
N LEU A 334 -13.86 -30.83 0.29
CA LEU A 334 -13.34 -31.75 -0.71
C LEU A 334 -12.95 -33.09 -0.10
N ASP A 335 -12.34 -33.10 1.09
CA ASP A 335 -12.07 -34.32 1.86
C ASP A 335 -13.34 -35.12 2.16
N LYS A 336 -14.43 -34.44 2.55
CA LYS A 336 -15.73 -35.09 2.81
C LYS A 336 -16.36 -35.63 1.53
N VAL A 337 -16.29 -34.89 0.43
CA VAL A 337 -16.81 -35.29 -0.89
C VAL A 337 -16.06 -36.50 -1.43
N GLU A 338 -14.73 -36.49 -1.37
CA GLU A 338 -13.88 -37.60 -1.79
C GLU A 338 -14.16 -38.85 -0.95
N ALA A 339 -14.18 -38.73 0.38
CA ALA A 339 -14.47 -39.85 1.28
C ALA A 339 -15.86 -40.47 1.01
N GLN A 340 -16.86 -39.64 0.72
CA GLN A 340 -18.20 -40.11 0.38
C GLN A 340 -18.25 -40.83 -0.98
N ALA A 341 -17.59 -40.28 -2.01
CA ALA A 341 -17.48 -40.93 -3.31
C ALA A 341 -16.73 -42.26 -3.19
N ARG A 342 -15.63 -42.30 -2.44
CA ARG A 342 -14.84 -43.50 -2.15
C ARG A 342 -15.68 -44.60 -1.49
N ARG A 343 -16.46 -44.28 -0.45
CA ARG A 343 -17.38 -45.23 0.18
C ARG A 343 -18.39 -45.84 -0.80
N MET A 344 -18.86 -45.08 -1.79
CA MET A 344 -19.77 -45.61 -2.82
C MET A 344 -19.04 -46.55 -3.79
N VAL A 345 -17.83 -46.22 -4.21
CA VAL A 345 -17.00 -47.07 -5.07
C VAL A 345 -16.65 -48.38 -4.36
N GLU A 346 -16.20 -48.33 -3.10
CA GLU A 346 -15.87 -49.51 -2.28
C GLU A 346 -17.05 -50.45 -2.07
N ARG A 347 -18.28 -49.94 -2.04
CA ARG A 347 -19.52 -50.73 -1.97
C ARG A 347 -19.99 -51.27 -3.33
N GLY A 348 -19.16 -51.19 -4.37
CA GLY A 348 -19.50 -51.64 -5.72
C GLY A 348 -20.51 -50.75 -6.45
N ARG A 349 -20.62 -49.46 -6.10
CA ARG A 349 -21.58 -48.50 -6.70
C ARG A 349 -20.90 -47.31 -7.41
N PRO A 350 -19.96 -47.53 -8.36
CA PRO A 350 -19.24 -46.43 -9.04
C PRO A 350 -20.15 -45.49 -9.85
N ALA A 351 -21.24 -46.02 -10.43
CA ALA A 351 -22.24 -45.21 -11.14
C ALA A 351 -23.02 -44.26 -10.20
N ALA A 352 -23.19 -44.62 -8.92
CA ALA A 352 -23.80 -43.74 -7.93
C ALA A 352 -22.83 -42.62 -7.53
N ALA A 353 -21.55 -42.94 -7.31
CA ALA A 353 -20.50 -41.97 -7.03
C ALA A 353 -20.37 -40.93 -8.15
N THR A 354 -20.35 -41.38 -9.40
CA THR A 354 -20.29 -40.51 -10.58
C THR A 354 -21.50 -39.57 -10.68
N ARG A 355 -22.72 -40.08 -10.45
CA ARG A 355 -23.93 -39.25 -10.44
C ARG A 355 -23.90 -38.21 -9.33
N TYR A 356 -23.41 -38.57 -8.14
CA TYR A 356 -23.24 -37.66 -7.01
C TYR A 356 -22.28 -36.52 -7.36
N LEU A 357 -21.08 -36.83 -7.88
CA LEU A 357 -20.09 -35.81 -8.26
C LEU A 357 -20.58 -34.92 -9.40
N ARG A 358 -21.19 -35.48 -10.46
CA ARG A 358 -21.78 -34.69 -11.56
C ARG A 358 -22.96 -33.84 -11.12
N PHE A 359 -23.72 -34.29 -10.12
CA PHE A 359 -24.78 -33.49 -9.52
C PHE A 359 -24.20 -32.28 -8.78
N LEU A 360 -23.17 -32.49 -7.96
CA LEU A 360 -22.45 -31.39 -7.30
C LEU A 360 -21.87 -30.42 -8.33
N ARG A 361 -21.16 -30.93 -9.35
CA ARG A 361 -20.59 -30.15 -10.45
C ARG A 361 -21.60 -29.23 -11.14
N ARG A 362 -22.80 -29.73 -11.41
CA ARG A 362 -23.88 -28.94 -12.05
C ARG A 362 -24.38 -27.81 -11.17
N ARG A 363 -24.43 -27.99 -9.85
CA ARG A 363 -24.90 -26.95 -8.93
C ARG A 363 -23.86 -25.87 -8.64
N ILE A 364 -22.59 -26.24 -8.58
CA ILE A 364 -21.50 -25.29 -8.28
C ILE A 364 -21.11 -24.44 -9.50
N GLY A 365 -21.44 -24.89 -10.73
CA GLY A 365 -21.05 -24.20 -11.95
C GLY A 365 -19.52 -24.13 -12.09
N ASP A 366 -19.00 -22.97 -12.47
CA ASP A 366 -17.55 -22.73 -12.68
C ASP A 366 -16.84 -22.22 -11.41
N ALA A 367 -17.37 -22.58 -10.24
CA ALA A 367 -16.75 -22.23 -8.96
C ALA A 367 -15.43 -22.98 -8.71
N GLY A 368 -14.60 -22.44 -7.80
CA GLY A 368 -13.40 -23.11 -7.30
C GLY A 368 -13.74 -24.53 -6.81
N GLY A 369 -12.96 -25.52 -7.27
CA GLY A 369 -13.22 -26.95 -7.02
C GLY A 369 -14.03 -27.67 -8.11
N ALA A 370 -14.56 -26.98 -9.12
CA ALA A 370 -15.26 -27.63 -10.24
C ALA A 370 -14.35 -28.59 -11.02
N ALA A 371 -13.14 -28.15 -11.35
CA ALA A 371 -12.13 -28.97 -12.01
C ALA A 371 -11.74 -30.22 -11.20
N VAL A 372 -11.75 -30.11 -9.86
CA VAL A 372 -11.50 -31.23 -8.96
C VAL A 372 -12.61 -32.28 -9.05
N LEU A 373 -13.88 -31.87 -9.09
CA LEU A 373 -14.97 -32.82 -9.25
C LEU A 373 -14.89 -33.56 -10.59
N ASP A 374 -14.53 -32.85 -11.66
CA ASP A 374 -14.32 -33.44 -12.98
C ASP A 374 -13.13 -34.43 -12.95
N HIS A 375 -12.06 -34.11 -12.21
CA HIS A 375 -10.92 -35.00 -11.99
C HIS A 375 -11.29 -36.27 -11.22
N LEU A 376 -12.07 -36.16 -10.14
CA LEU A 376 -12.56 -37.30 -9.36
C LEU A 376 -13.47 -38.21 -10.20
N VAL A 377 -14.31 -37.64 -11.08
CA VAL A 377 -15.12 -38.42 -12.02
C VAL A 377 -14.23 -39.19 -13.00
N ASP A 378 -13.22 -38.55 -13.59
CA ASP A 378 -12.26 -39.22 -14.49
C ASP A 378 -11.50 -40.36 -13.77
N GLN A 379 -11.14 -40.19 -12.50
CA GLN A 379 -10.53 -41.27 -11.71
C GLN A 379 -11.46 -42.47 -11.53
N ILE A 380 -12.76 -42.26 -11.28
CA ILE A 380 -13.76 -43.35 -11.20
C ILE A 380 -13.89 -44.05 -12.54
N ASP A 381 -14.06 -43.29 -13.63
CA ASP A 381 -14.25 -43.81 -14.98
C ASP A 381 -13.00 -44.58 -15.46
N SER A 382 -11.81 -44.21 -14.99
CA SER A 382 -10.53 -44.88 -15.29
C SER A 382 -10.12 -45.96 -14.28
N GLY A 383 -10.90 -46.21 -13.23
CA GLY A 383 -10.58 -47.19 -12.18
C GLY A 383 -9.37 -46.84 -11.32
N ARG A 384 -8.98 -45.55 -11.27
CA ARG A 384 -7.86 -45.06 -10.45
C ARG A 384 -8.31 -44.79 -9.01
N PRO A 385 -7.39 -44.84 -8.02
CA PRO A 385 -7.70 -44.40 -6.66
C PRO A 385 -8.19 -42.96 -6.65
N LEU A 386 -9.27 -42.71 -5.91
CA LEU A 386 -9.82 -41.36 -5.74
C LEU A 386 -8.86 -40.51 -4.90
N SER A 387 -8.42 -39.39 -5.46
CA SER A 387 -7.73 -38.35 -4.71
C SER A 387 -7.89 -36.99 -5.39
N TRP A 388 -8.31 -35.97 -4.64
CA TRP A 388 -8.30 -34.60 -5.14
C TRP A 388 -6.95 -33.89 -4.99
N ARG A 389 -6.05 -34.42 -4.15
CA ARG A 389 -4.72 -33.86 -3.90
C ARG A 389 -3.69 -34.42 -4.85
N THR A 390 -2.72 -33.60 -5.25
CA THR A 390 -1.48 -34.13 -5.80
C THR A 390 -0.65 -34.74 -4.65
N THR A 391 -0.42 -36.05 -4.68
CA THR A 391 0.64 -36.64 -3.86
C THR A 391 1.95 -36.09 -4.39
N GLY A 392 2.66 -35.27 -3.61
CA GLY A 392 3.82 -34.43 -4.02
C GLY A 392 5.08 -35.15 -4.53
N GLY A 393 4.94 -36.20 -5.32
CA GLY A 393 5.96 -36.66 -6.25
C GLY A 393 5.74 -35.93 -7.58
N THR A 394 6.82 -35.37 -8.13
CA THR A 394 6.92 -34.83 -9.49
C THR A 394 6.25 -35.77 -10.49
N ALA A 395 4.97 -35.56 -10.78
CA ALA A 395 4.28 -36.28 -11.82
C ALA A 395 4.88 -35.82 -13.14
N THR A 396 5.74 -36.66 -13.71
CA THR A 396 6.19 -36.53 -15.09
C THR A 396 4.94 -36.38 -15.96
N VAL A 397 4.86 -35.23 -16.64
CA VAL A 397 3.76 -34.87 -17.53
C VAL A 397 3.62 -35.96 -18.59
N GLY A 398 2.67 -36.87 -18.37
CA GLY A 398 2.28 -37.87 -19.35
C GLY A 398 1.62 -37.16 -20.52
N SER A 399 2.31 -37.11 -21.65
CA SER A 399 1.85 -36.48 -22.90
C SER A 399 0.50 -37.05 -23.35
N ARG A 400 -0.61 -36.37 -23.02
CA ARG A 400 -1.85 -36.49 -23.79
C ARG A 400 -1.84 -35.42 -24.88
N ARG A 401 -1.98 -35.87 -26.13
CA ARG A 401 -2.01 -35.05 -27.36
C ARG A 401 -2.94 -33.84 -27.20
N PRO A 402 -2.53 -32.62 -27.62
CA PRO A 402 -3.38 -31.45 -27.56
C PRO A 402 -4.50 -31.57 -28.60
N ALA A 403 -5.74 -31.48 -28.15
CA ALA A 403 -6.85 -31.16 -29.02
C ALA A 403 -6.86 -29.64 -29.25
N SER A 404 -6.74 -29.24 -30.52
CA SER A 404 -7.15 -27.94 -31.07
C SER A 404 -6.51 -26.68 -30.43
N THR A 405 -5.52 -26.15 -31.14
CA THR A 405 -4.87 -24.86 -30.95
C THR A 405 -5.85 -23.68 -30.87
N SER A 406 -6.18 -23.24 -29.65
CA SER A 406 -6.47 -21.83 -29.38
C SER A 406 -5.21 -21.21 -28.79
N ARG A 407 -4.57 -20.30 -29.54
CA ARG A 407 -3.40 -19.53 -29.07
C ARG A 407 -3.69 -18.94 -27.66
N PRO A 408 -2.78 -19.06 -26.69
CA PRO A 408 -2.93 -18.36 -25.41
C PRO A 408 -3.02 -16.86 -25.68
N ARG A 409 -4.03 -16.22 -25.08
CA ARG A 409 -4.20 -14.77 -25.15
C ARG A 409 -3.02 -14.13 -24.39
N PRO A 410 -2.30 -13.16 -24.98
CA PRO A 410 -1.32 -12.37 -24.24
C PRO A 410 -1.98 -11.72 -23.03
N TYR A 411 -1.38 -11.89 -21.87
CA TYR A 411 -1.76 -11.20 -20.65
C TYR A 411 -1.56 -9.70 -20.85
N THR A 412 -2.66 -8.95 -20.92
CA THR A 412 -2.62 -7.48 -20.82
C THR A 412 -2.88 -7.12 -19.35
N PRO A 413 -1.97 -6.39 -18.68
CA PRO A 413 -2.23 -5.90 -17.33
C PRO A 413 -3.42 -4.95 -17.39
N ARG A 414 -4.57 -5.36 -16.83
CA ARG A 414 -5.68 -4.43 -16.59
C ARG A 414 -5.36 -3.65 -15.33
N GLY A 415 -5.42 -2.32 -15.46
CA GLY A 415 -5.12 -1.36 -14.38
C GLY A 415 -5.89 -1.63 -13.09
N SER A 416 -5.25 -1.29 -11.97
CA SER A 416 -5.73 -1.33 -10.58
C SER A 416 -6.59 -2.56 -10.26
N VAL A 417 -5.92 -3.69 -10.03
CA VAL A 417 -6.53 -4.95 -9.60
C VAL A 417 -7.00 -4.80 -8.15
N ARG A 418 -8.29 -4.44 -7.97
CA ARG A 418 -8.97 -4.74 -6.71
C ARG A 418 -9.07 -6.27 -6.56
N PRO A 419 -8.85 -6.83 -5.36
CA PRO A 419 -9.03 -8.27 -5.14
C PRO A 419 -10.44 -8.67 -5.58
N GLY A 420 -10.51 -9.61 -6.52
CA GLY A 420 -11.73 -9.95 -7.23
C GLY A 420 -12.78 -10.59 -6.32
N ARG A 421 -13.63 -9.77 -5.67
CA ARG A 421 -14.80 -10.19 -4.86
C ARG A 421 -15.75 -11.17 -5.59
N GLY A 422 -15.69 -11.24 -6.92
CA GLY A 422 -16.49 -12.18 -7.73
C GLY A 422 -16.10 -13.65 -7.56
N ARG A 423 -14.82 -13.96 -7.26
CA ARG A 423 -14.33 -15.35 -7.16
C ARG A 423 -14.62 -15.98 -5.78
N LEU A 424 -14.57 -15.21 -4.68
CA LEU A 424 -15.01 -15.66 -3.36
C LEU A 424 -16.48 -16.06 -3.33
N ARG A 425 -17.37 -15.29 -3.98
CA ARG A 425 -18.80 -15.66 -4.07
C ARG A 425 -19.02 -17.02 -4.75
N ALA A 426 -18.12 -17.44 -5.63
CA ALA A 426 -18.19 -18.74 -6.26
C ALA A 426 -17.67 -19.85 -5.32
N LEU A 427 -16.57 -19.60 -4.60
CA LEU A 427 -16.01 -20.50 -3.57
C LEU A 427 -17.00 -20.73 -2.41
N PHE A 428 -17.61 -19.66 -1.90
CA PHE A 428 -18.63 -19.74 -0.85
C PHE A 428 -19.86 -20.52 -1.30
N LYS A 429 -20.31 -20.33 -2.54
CA LYS A 429 -21.37 -21.16 -3.14
C LYS A 429 -21.00 -22.63 -3.18
N PHE A 430 -19.76 -22.99 -3.52
CA PHE A 430 -19.31 -24.38 -3.48
C PHE A 430 -19.45 -24.96 -2.07
N VAL A 431 -18.90 -24.27 -1.06
CA VAL A 431 -18.91 -24.74 0.33
C VAL A 431 -20.33 -24.91 0.85
N VAL A 432 -21.21 -23.93 0.63
CA VAL A 432 -22.61 -23.99 1.09
C VAL A 432 -23.38 -25.10 0.38
N VAL A 433 -23.29 -25.19 -0.96
CA VAL A 433 -23.98 -26.21 -1.73
C VAL A 433 -23.47 -27.60 -1.38
N ALA A 434 -22.16 -27.80 -1.29
CA ALA A 434 -21.57 -29.10 -1.00
C ALA A 434 -21.84 -29.54 0.45
N LEU A 435 -21.82 -28.64 1.44
CA LEU A 435 -22.21 -28.96 2.82
C LEU A 435 -23.71 -29.26 2.94
N ALA A 436 -24.57 -28.39 2.38
CA ALA A 436 -26.01 -28.61 2.39
C ALA A 436 -26.36 -29.93 1.70
N MET A 437 -25.70 -30.24 0.57
CA MET A 437 -25.91 -31.50 -0.14
C MET A 437 -25.24 -32.69 0.53
N TYR A 438 -24.10 -32.52 1.21
CA TYR A 438 -23.54 -33.56 2.06
C TYR A 438 -24.54 -33.92 3.16
N LEU A 439 -25.15 -32.92 3.80
CA LEU A 439 -26.19 -33.08 4.82
C LEU A 439 -27.46 -33.70 4.23
N ILE A 440 -27.99 -33.15 3.15
CA ILE A 440 -29.17 -33.69 2.45
C ILE A 440 -28.87 -35.12 2.03
N PHE A 441 -27.75 -35.44 1.39
CA PHE A 441 -27.49 -36.80 0.90
C PHE A 441 -27.14 -37.80 2.02
N THR A 442 -26.60 -37.34 3.17
CA THR A 442 -26.45 -38.18 4.36
C THR A 442 -27.77 -38.38 5.11
N VAL A 443 -28.67 -37.40 5.08
CA VAL A 443 -30.01 -37.46 5.69
C VAL A 443 -30.99 -38.22 4.79
N THR A 444 -31.03 -37.95 3.49
CA THR A 444 -31.94 -38.57 2.51
C THR A 444 -31.56 -40.01 2.16
N ASN A 445 -30.31 -40.43 2.35
CA ASN A 445 -29.99 -41.86 2.34
C ASN A 445 -30.35 -42.55 3.66
N ASN A 446 -30.77 -41.81 4.70
CA ASN A 446 -31.27 -42.37 5.94
C ASN A 446 -32.81 -42.22 6.07
N LEU A 447 -33.43 -41.23 5.43
CA LEU A 447 -34.86 -40.94 5.52
C LEU A 447 -35.26 -40.11 4.28
N VAL A 448 -36.13 -40.59 3.40
CA VAL A 448 -37.22 -39.80 2.77
C VAL A 448 -38.16 -40.75 2.03
N ASP A 449 -39.43 -40.74 2.46
CA ASP A 449 -40.61 -40.72 1.62
C ASP A 449 -41.46 -39.50 2.08
N ASN A 450 -42.25 -38.96 1.16
CA ASN A 450 -43.29 -37.93 1.27
C ASN A 450 -42.99 -36.46 0.95
N ASP A 451 -43.62 -36.06 -0.17
CA ASP A 451 -44.19 -34.76 -0.52
C ASP A 451 -45.23 -34.24 0.49
N ASN A 452 -45.34 -32.92 0.65
CA ASN A 452 -46.49 -32.12 0.19
C ASN A 452 -46.46 -30.67 0.72
N ASP A 453 -46.96 -29.77 -0.16
CA ASP A 453 -47.70 -28.52 0.03
C ASP A 453 -47.19 -27.39 0.95
N ASP A 454 -47.08 -26.16 0.44
CA ASP A 454 -48.16 -25.16 0.56
C ASP A 454 -47.80 -23.87 -0.22
N ASP A 455 -48.71 -23.38 -1.05
CA ASP A 455 -48.49 -22.32 -2.04
C ASP A 455 -49.43 -21.13 -1.75
N SER A 456 -49.06 -20.31 -0.78
CA SER A 456 -49.56 -18.93 -0.62
C SER A 456 -48.55 -18.09 0.18
N ASN A 457 -47.37 -17.86 -0.42
CA ASN A 457 -46.26 -17.21 0.26
C ASN A 457 -46.30 -15.69 0.12
N GLU A 458 -46.97 -14.99 1.05
CA GLU A 458 -46.50 -13.66 1.43
C GLU A 458 -45.09 -13.85 2.01
N LYS A 459 -44.07 -13.50 1.22
CA LYS A 459 -42.68 -13.76 1.60
C LYS A 459 -42.23 -12.65 2.52
N SER A 460 -41.95 -12.99 3.77
CA SER A 460 -41.30 -12.09 4.72
C SER A 460 -39.79 -12.13 4.53
N ALA A 461 -39.14 -10.98 4.39
CA ALA A 461 -37.69 -10.88 4.23
C ALA A 461 -37.06 -10.10 5.38
N MET A 462 -35.86 -10.51 5.79
CA MET A 462 -35.08 -9.78 6.80
C MET A 462 -34.55 -8.49 6.17
N LEU A 463 -34.85 -7.34 6.76
CA LEU A 463 -34.29 -6.06 6.31
C LEU A 463 -33.43 -5.39 7.39
N TRP A 464 -33.27 -6.05 8.53
CA TRP A 464 -32.37 -5.69 9.60
C TRP A 464 -31.88 -6.93 10.36
N SER A 465 -30.61 -7.26 10.19
CA SER A 465 -29.91 -8.40 10.78
C SER A 465 -28.55 -7.96 11.35
N GLU A 466 -27.85 -8.85 12.07
CA GLU A 466 -26.49 -8.56 12.54
C GLU A 466 -25.54 -8.23 11.38
N ARG A 467 -25.65 -8.95 10.26
CA ARG A 467 -24.81 -8.74 9.08
C ARG A 467 -25.64 -8.29 7.90
N ILE A 468 -25.08 -7.39 7.07
CA ILE A 468 -25.76 -6.86 5.88
C ILE A 468 -26.13 -7.99 4.91
N GLU A 469 -25.28 -9.02 4.80
CA GLU A 469 -25.47 -10.15 3.87
C GLU A 469 -26.67 -11.05 4.21
N ASP A 470 -27.14 -11.01 5.45
CA ASP A 470 -28.31 -11.78 5.91
C ASP A 470 -29.63 -11.05 5.60
N ASN A 471 -29.56 -9.79 5.16
CA ASN A 471 -30.73 -9.04 4.74
C ASN A 471 -31.13 -9.36 3.29
N ALA A 472 -32.37 -9.00 2.93
CA ALA A 472 -32.83 -9.04 1.56
C ALA A 472 -31.90 -8.18 0.68
N PRO A 473 -31.71 -8.53 -0.60
CA PRO A 473 -30.88 -7.72 -1.48
C PRO A 473 -31.50 -6.32 -1.70
N PRO A 474 -30.67 -5.31 -2.05
CA PRO A 474 -31.17 -4.07 -2.63
C PRO A 474 -32.13 -4.37 -3.79
N LYS A 475 -33.16 -3.54 -3.95
CA LYS A 475 -34.37 -3.77 -4.79
C LYS A 475 -35.45 -4.68 -4.19
N ALA A 476 -35.32 -5.13 -2.94
CA ALA A 476 -36.47 -5.76 -2.28
C ALA A 476 -37.61 -4.73 -2.12
N CYS A 477 -38.84 -5.15 -2.43
CA CYS A 477 -40.04 -4.31 -2.38
C CYS A 477 -40.88 -4.64 -1.14
N VAL A 478 -41.01 -3.67 -0.25
CA VAL A 478 -41.70 -3.78 1.04
C VAL A 478 -43.17 -3.50 0.84
N SER A 479 -44.04 -4.45 1.19
CA SER A 479 -45.47 -4.37 0.89
C SER A 479 -46.19 -3.29 1.71
N THR A 480 -45.75 -3.02 2.94
CA THR A 480 -46.40 -2.07 3.85
C THR A 480 -45.39 -1.34 4.72
N ARG A 481 -45.69 -0.07 5.05
CA ARG A 481 -44.94 0.70 6.03
C ARG A 481 -45.01 0.10 7.43
N LYS A 482 -46.10 -0.60 7.75
CA LYS A 482 -46.36 -1.10 9.09
C LYS A 482 -45.29 -2.12 9.47
N GLY A 483 -44.64 -1.91 10.62
CA GLY A 483 -43.59 -2.81 11.14
C GLY A 483 -42.19 -2.48 10.66
N TRP A 484 -42.01 -1.72 9.56
CA TRP A 484 -40.70 -1.39 8.97
C TRP A 484 -39.65 -0.89 9.97
N GLU A 485 -40.04 0.00 10.87
CA GLU A 485 -39.13 0.66 11.81
C GLU A 485 -38.75 -0.24 13.01
N LYS A 486 -39.53 -1.28 13.30
CA LYS A 486 -39.41 -2.07 14.55
C LYS A 486 -39.10 -3.54 14.30
N ASP A 487 -39.67 -4.13 13.26
CA ASP A 487 -39.61 -5.55 12.98
C ASP A 487 -38.41 -5.83 12.07
N ASN A 488 -37.57 -6.81 12.45
CA ASN A 488 -36.40 -7.19 11.65
C ASN A 488 -36.79 -7.81 10.30
N GLN A 489 -37.95 -8.47 10.29
CA GLN A 489 -38.52 -9.11 9.12
C GLN A 489 -39.79 -8.35 8.73
N VAL A 490 -39.92 -8.02 7.45
CA VAL A 490 -41.11 -7.35 6.94
C VAL A 490 -41.68 -8.08 5.73
N PRO A 491 -42.99 -7.95 5.47
CA PRO A 491 -43.57 -8.58 4.30
C PRO A 491 -43.07 -7.90 3.02
N THR A 492 -42.70 -8.72 2.05
CA THR A 492 -42.21 -8.29 0.73
C THR A 492 -43.04 -8.88 -0.38
N VAL A 493 -43.10 -8.16 -1.50
CA VAL A 493 -43.81 -8.56 -2.72
C VAL A 493 -42.89 -8.41 -3.92
N PRO A 494 -43.16 -9.08 -5.06
CA PRO A 494 -42.56 -8.73 -6.34
C PRO A 494 -42.69 -7.24 -6.66
N CYS A 495 -41.66 -6.62 -7.24
CA CYS A 495 -41.64 -5.17 -7.48
C CYS A 495 -42.54 -4.69 -8.62
N ASP A 496 -43.08 -5.61 -9.42
CA ASP A 496 -44.15 -5.36 -10.38
C ASP A 496 -45.54 -5.33 -9.72
N GLU A 497 -45.66 -5.73 -8.45
CA GLU A 497 -46.87 -5.58 -7.65
C GLU A 497 -46.87 -4.25 -6.87
N PRO A 498 -48.06 -3.73 -6.50
CA PRO A 498 -48.15 -2.55 -5.64
C PRO A 498 -47.44 -2.75 -4.30
N HIS A 499 -46.51 -1.86 -3.97
CA HIS A 499 -45.74 -1.91 -2.73
C HIS A 499 -45.51 -0.52 -2.13
N TRP A 500 -45.19 -0.45 -0.84
CA TRP A 500 -45.01 0.83 -0.15
C TRP A 500 -43.64 1.47 -0.44
N GLY A 501 -42.57 0.66 -0.42
CA GLY A 501 -41.22 1.18 -0.58
C GLY A 501 -40.21 0.15 -1.06
N GLU A 502 -39.08 0.65 -1.55
CA GLU A 502 -38.01 -0.15 -2.14
C GLU A 502 -36.71 0.04 -1.38
N VAL A 503 -36.03 -1.07 -1.07
CA VAL A 503 -34.71 -1.05 -0.43
C VAL A 503 -33.67 -0.54 -1.42
N LEU A 504 -33.12 0.66 -1.16
CA LEU A 504 -32.03 1.24 -1.95
C LEU A 504 -30.70 0.55 -1.66
N GLY A 505 -30.48 0.19 -0.40
CA GLY A 505 -29.28 -0.51 0.04
C GLY A 505 -29.03 -0.39 1.54
N TYR A 506 -27.90 -0.95 1.93
CA TYR A 506 -27.40 -0.99 3.29
C TYR A 506 -26.04 -0.28 3.30
N VAL A 507 -25.94 0.80 4.06
CA VAL A 507 -24.75 1.66 4.07
C VAL A 507 -24.15 1.68 5.46
N ARG A 508 -22.83 1.49 5.54
CA ARG A 508 -22.10 1.52 6.80
C ARG A 508 -22.06 2.94 7.34
N LEU A 509 -22.28 3.07 8.65
CA LEU A 509 -22.22 4.34 9.37
C LEU A 509 -20.85 4.56 10.02
N GLY A 510 -20.07 3.50 10.22
CA GLY A 510 -18.74 3.57 10.78
C GLY A 510 -17.98 2.25 10.66
N ASP A 511 -16.78 2.23 11.23
CA ASP A 511 -15.98 1.01 11.33
C ASP A 511 -16.64 -0.02 12.26
N VAL A 512 -16.23 -1.27 12.10
CA VAL A 512 -16.71 -2.40 12.91
C VAL A 512 -15.46 -3.14 13.43
N PRO A 513 -15.18 -3.12 14.75
CA PRO A 513 -15.89 -2.37 15.79
C PRO A 513 -15.55 -0.86 15.80
N SER A 514 -16.44 -0.03 16.34
CA SER A 514 -16.16 1.38 16.66
C SER A 514 -16.97 1.86 17.88
N PRO A 515 -16.49 2.84 18.66
CA PRO A 515 -17.32 3.47 19.69
C PRO A 515 -18.65 3.97 19.12
N TYR A 516 -19.74 3.81 19.88
CA TYR A 516 -21.04 4.35 19.48
C TYR A 516 -20.95 5.89 19.44
N PRO A 517 -21.24 6.53 18.29
CA PRO A 517 -21.02 7.97 18.16
C PRO A 517 -22.16 8.80 18.80
N GLY A 518 -23.17 8.15 19.37
CA GLY A 518 -24.37 8.78 19.91
C GLY A 518 -25.53 8.78 18.91
N ASP A 519 -26.76 8.94 19.41
CA ASP A 519 -27.98 8.86 18.59
C ASP A 519 -28.00 9.95 17.52
N ASP A 520 -27.66 11.19 17.87
CA ASP A 520 -27.68 12.33 16.95
C ASP A 520 -26.71 12.13 15.79
N GLN A 521 -25.49 11.68 16.08
CA GLN A 521 -24.46 11.46 15.06
C GLN A 521 -24.79 10.22 14.21
N SER A 522 -25.36 9.17 14.80
CA SER A 522 -25.80 7.97 14.07
C SER A 522 -26.93 8.31 13.09
N GLU A 523 -27.89 9.14 13.51
CA GLU A 523 -28.95 9.62 12.63
C GLU A 523 -28.40 10.53 11.53
N ALA A 524 -27.51 11.46 11.86
CA ALA A 524 -26.85 12.31 10.86
C ALA A 524 -26.11 11.48 9.81
N LEU A 525 -25.33 10.47 10.23
CA LEU A 525 -24.60 9.56 9.34
C LEU A 525 -25.54 8.81 8.40
N ALA A 526 -26.67 8.33 8.91
CA ALA A 526 -27.65 7.65 8.07
C ALA A 526 -28.30 8.58 7.05
N ARG A 527 -28.65 9.82 7.44
CA ARG A 527 -29.16 10.84 6.52
C ARG A 527 -28.14 11.16 5.43
N PHE A 528 -26.87 11.24 5.79
CA PHE A 528 -25.77 11.46 4.85
C PHE A 528 -25.67 10.31 3.84
N GLU A 529 -25.54 9.07 4.31
CA GLU A 529 -25.31 7.93 3.41
C GLU A 529 -26.55 7.57 2.59
N CYS A 530 -27.74 7.57 3.21
CA CYS A 530 -28.99 7.37 2.48
C CYS A 530 -29.29 8.53 1.51
N GLY A 531 -28.88 9.76 1.86
CA GLY A 531 -28.96 10.93 0.98
C GLY A 531 -28.06 10.79 -0.25
N ARG A 532 -26.84 10.27 -0.08
CA ARG A 532 -25.94 9.96 -1.19
C ARG A 532 -26.50 8.84 -2.08
N LEU A 533 -27.09 7.80 -1.48
CA LEU A 533 -27.80 6.77 -2.23
C LEU A 533 -28.98 7.36 -3.02
N ARG A 534 -29.76 8.28 -2.45
CA ARG A 534 -30.84 8.98 -3.16
C ARG A 534 -30.34 9.69 -4.42
N GLU A 535 -29.27 10.48 -4.29
CA GLU A 535 -28.68 11.21 -5.42
C GLU A 535 -28.08 10.25 -6.44
N HIS A 536 -27.41 9.20 -5.97
CA HIS A 536 -26.85 8.16 -6.82
C HIS A 536 -27.92 7.46 -7.66
N GLN A 537 -29.06 7.13 -7.05
CA GLN A 537 -30.19 6.47 -7.71
C GLN A 537 -31.01 7.43 -8.58
N ARG A 538 -30.68 8.73 -8.57
CA ARG A 538 -31.37 9.81 -9.29
C ARG A 538 -32.89 9.80 -9.02
N LEU A 539 -33.27 9.58 -7.77
CA LEU A 539 -34.68 9.45 -7.39
C LEU A 539 -35.44 10.75 -7.70
N PRO A 540 -36.63 10.67 -8.34
CA PRO A 540 -37.46 11.83 -8.59
C PRO A 540 -37.85 12.55 -7.28
N SER A 541 -38.14 13.85 -7.36
CA SER A 541 -38.52 14.68 -6.20
C SER A 541 -39.80 14.20 -5.46
N GLY A 542 -40.62 13.41 -6.15
CA GLY A 542 -41.80 12.72 -5.60
C GLY A 542 -41.48 11.56 -4.67
N TYR A 543 -40.20 11.18 -4.50
CA TYR A 543 -39.75 10.14 -3.57
C TYR A 543 -38.97 10.73 -2.41
N LEU A 544 -39.11 10.09 -1.26
CA LEU A 544 -38.34 10.33 -0.04
C LEU A 544 -37.56 9.06 0.30
N VAL A 545 -36.50 9.21 1.10
CA VAL A 545 -35.78 8.08 1.66
C VAL A 545 -35.95 8.10 3.17
N THR A 546 -36.44 6.99 3.71
CA THR A 546 -36.44 6.70 5.15
C THR A 546 -35.33 5.70 5.45
N TYR A 547 -34.97 5.59 6.72
CA TYR A 547 -33.87 4.76 7.16
C TYR A 547 -34.15 4.08 8.49
N ARG A 548 -33.49 2.95 8.72
CA ARG A 548 -33.50 2.25 10.01
C ARG A 548 -32.12 2.33 10.65
N LEU A 549 -32.05 2.82 11.88
CA LEU A 549 -30.80 3.11 12.57
C LEU A 549 -30.43 1.98 13.55
N PRO A 550 -29.13 1.71 13.72
CA PRO A 550 -28.65 0.98 14.89
C PRO A 550 -28.65 1.94 16.09
N ASP A 551 -29.26 1.52 17.19
CA ASP A 551 -29.11 2.21 18.48
C ASP A 551 -27.85 1.73 19.21
N ALA A 552 -27.58 2.29 20.39
CA ALA A 552 -26.45 1.91 21.23
C ALA A 552 -26.41 0.40 21.57
N THR A 553 -27.57 -0.28 21.59
CA THR A 553 -27.66 -1.72 21.90
C THR A 553 -27.29 -2.58 20.71
N ASN A 554 -27.53 -2.10 19.50
CA ASN A 554 -27.24 -2.75 18.24
C ASN A 554 -25.96 -2.21 17.56
N TRP A 555 -25.22 -1.31 18.20
CA TRP A 555 -23.92 -0.83 17.71
C TRP A 555 -22.77 -1.70 18.20
N ASN A 556 -21.96 -2.22 17.29
CA ASN A 556 -20.76 -3.00 17.57
C ASN A 556 -19.58 -2.09 17.93
N ASP A 557 -19.32 -2.06 19.23
CA ASP A 557 -18.27 -1.33 19.92
C ASP A 557 -17.06 -2.21 20.28
N GLY A 558 -16.99 -3.43 19.75
CA GLY A 558 -15.95 -4.42 20.06
C GLY A 558 -16.33 -5.30 21.25
N GLY A 559 -17.50 -5.09 21.85
CA GLY A 559 -18.10 -5.97 22.84
C GLY A 559 -18.72 -7.24 22.23
N PRO A 560 -19.67 -7.88 22.94
CA PRO A 560 -20.27 -9.15 22.50
C PRO A 560 -21.23 -9.02 21.30
N LYS A 561 -21.57 -7.78 20.90
CA LYS A 561 -22.49 -7.48 19.82
C LYS A 561 -21.82 -7.75 18.46
N ARG A 562 -22.60 -8.22 17.50
CA ARG A 562 -22.07 -8.67 16.19
C ARG A 562 -22.56 -7.86 14.99
N TYR A 563 -23.23 -6.74 15.24
CA TYR A 563 -23.80 -5.90 14.19
C TYR A 563 -22.74 -5.20 13.33
N GLU A 564 -23.01 -5.00 12.04
CA GLU A 564 -22.07 -4.36 11.11
C GLU A 564 -22.19 -2.81 11.02
N ASN A 565 -22.67 -2.14 12.09
CA ASN A 565 -22.81 -0.67 12.19
C ASN A 565 -23.32 0.01 10.91
N TYR A 566 -24.49 -0.40 10.42
CA TYR A 566 -25.06 0.07 9.15
C TYR A 566 -26.47 0.61 9.32
N THR A 567 -26.98 1.32 8.32
CA THR A 567 -28.39 1.69 8.19
C THR A 567 -29.01 1.06 6.95
N THR A 568 -30.29 0.73 7.02
CA THR A 568 -31.07 0.30 5.84
C THR A 568 -31.81 1.50 5.26
N CYS A 569 -31.60 1.82 3.99
CA CYS A 569 -32.24 2.93 3.28
C CYS A 569 -33.40 2.43 2.41
N VAL A 570 -34.61 2.97 2.60
CA VAL A 570 -35.80 2.63 1.80
C VAL A 570 -36.39 3.87 1.14
N ALA A 571 -36.58 3.81 -0.17
CA ALA A 571 -37.30 4.83 -0.92
C ALA A 571 -38.80 4.58 -0.90
N PHE A 572 -39.59 5.62 -0.70
CA PHE A 572 -41.05 5.57 -0.74
C PHE A 572 -41.59 6.86 -1.35
N ARG A 573 -42.86 6.85 -1.79
CA ARG A 573 -43.48 8.06 -2.35
C ARG A 573 -43.76 9.10 -1.27
N ARG A 574 -43.47 10.36 -1.57
CA ARG A 574 -43.71 11.53 -0.70
C ARG A 574 -45.19 11.67 -0.32
N ASP A 575 -46.11 11.27 -1.20
CA ASP A 575 -47.56 11.30 -0.96
C ASP A 575 -48.10 10.06 -0.23
N GLU A 576 -47.20 9.18 0.24
CA GLU A 576 -47.48 7.93 0.96
C GLU A 576 -48.36 6.93 0.22
N ARG A 577 -48.64 7.15 -1.07
CA ARG A 577 -49.33 6.16 -1.91
C ARG A 577 -48.40 5.01 -2.26
N MET A 578 -48.98 3.88 -2.62
CA MET A 578 -48.25 2.72 -3.14
C MET A 578 -47.53 3.08 -4.44
N ILE A 579 -46.38 2.45 -4.67
CA ILE A 579 -45.66 2.46 -5.94
C ILE A 579 -46.40 1.47 -6.85
N GLU A 580 -47.01 1.96 -7.92
CA GLU A 580 -47.80 1.16 -8.86
C GLU A 580 -46.88 0.64 -9.99
N GLY A 581 -46.41 -0.60 -9.87
CA GLY A 581 -45.71 -1.35 -10.93
C GLY A 581 -44.39 -0.73 -11.44
N GLY A 582 -43.27 -1.40 -11.16
CA GLY A 582 -41.94 -1.01 -11.64
C GLY A 582 -41.07 -0.39 -10.55
N ALA A 583 -39.76 -0.35 -10.81
CA ALA A 583 -38.77 0.08 -9.82
C ALA A 583 -38.65 1.61 -9.71
N ALA A 584 -38.81 2.15 -8.51
CA ALA A 584 -38.42 3.51 -8.14
C ALA A 584 -36.89 3.67 -8.13
N ALA A 585 -36.15 2.62 -7.75
CA ALA A 585 -34.69 2.64 -7.65
C ALA A 585 -33.99 2.25 -8.97
N HIS A 586 -33.09 3.11 -9.46
CA HIS A 586 -32.23 2.85 -10.60
C HIS A 586 -30.76 2.77 -10.20
N PHE A 587 -30.09 1.65 -10.49
CA PHE A 587 -28.70 1.40 -10.08
C PHE A 587 -27.75 1.75 -11.23
N PRO A 588 -27.16 2.96 -11.26
CA PRO A 588 -26.28 3.37 -12.33
C PRO A 588 -24.93 2.64 -12.22
N ALA A 589 -24.18 2.61 -13.32
CA ALA A 589 -22.83 2.05 -13.34
C ALA A 589 -21.79 2.91 -12.58
N GLU A 590 -22.11 4.19 -12.32
CA GLU A 590 -21.24 5.13 -11.60
C GLU A 590 -20.98 4.65 -10.15
N PRO A 591 -19.78 4.85 -9.58
CA PRO A 591 -19.56 4.53 -8.18
C PRO A 591 -20.28 5.51 -7.24
N LEU A 592 -20.92 4.99 -6.18
CA LEU A 592 -21.49 5.79 -5.07
C LEU A 592 -20.47 6.77 -4.46
N ALA A 593 -19.17 6.42 -4.51
CA ALA A 593 -18.08 7.25 -4.03
C ALA A 593 -18.11 8.68 -4.58
N SER A 594 -18.60 8.92 -5.80
CA SER A 594 -18.62 10.27 -6.42
C SER A 594 -19.76 11.20 -5.94
N GLN A 595 -20.74 10.68 -5.20
CA GLN A 595 -21.98 11.38 -4.92
C GLN A 595 -21.90 12.19 -3.62
N ALA A 596 -22.54 13.38 -3.61
CA ALA A 596 -22.70 14.22 -2.42
C ALA A 596 -24.14 14.18 -1.93
N ALA A 597 -24.36 14.28 -0.62
CA ALA A 597 -25.68 14.52 -0.05
C ALA A 597 -25.86 16.01 0.22
N LYS A 598 -27.03 16.55 -0.11
CA LYS A 598 -27.41 17.89 0.33
C LYS A 598 -27.91 17.80 1.78
N MET A 599 -27.21 18.44 2.72
CA MET A 599 -27.55 18.43 4.14
C MET A 599 -27.33 19.80 4.76
N SER A 600 -28.01 20.06 5.87
CA SER A 600 -27.71 21.26 6.63
C SER A 600 -26.35 21.13 7.34
N VAL A 601 -25.58 22.19 7.52
CA VAL A 601 -24.45 22.25 8.46
C VAL A 601 -24.85 22.96 9.76
N PHE A 602 -26.02 23.61 9.80
CA PHE A 602 -26.55 24.24 11.01
C PHE A 602 -28.09 24.16 11.06
N SER A 603 -28.65 23.60 12.12
CA SER A 603 -30.10 23.36 12.30
C SER A 603 -30.52 23.57 13.76
N ASP A 604 -31.79 23.40 14.10
CA ASP A 604 -32.21 23.45 15.50
C ASP A 604 -31.76 22.21 16.31
N GLU A 605 -31.44 21.11 15.62
CA GLU A 605 -31.01 19.86 16.24
C GLU A 605 -29.82 19.27 15.47
N VAL A 606 -28.77 18.90 16.21
CA VAL A 606 -27.50 18.41 15.64
C VAL A 606 -27.69 17.21 14.72
N ARG A 607 -28.65 16.32 15.02
CA ARG A 607 -29.01 15.16 14.18
C ARG A 607 -29.46 15.49 12.76
N PHE A 608 -29.85 16.74 12.50
CA PHE A 608 -30.21 17.22 11.17
C PHE A 608 -29.06 17.90 10.43
N ASN A 609 -27.93 18.08 11.10
CA ASN A 609 -26.72 18.60 10.48
C ASN A 609 -25.93 17.49 9.79
N ALA A 610 -24.97 17.90 8.99
CA ALA A 610 -23.98 17.06 8.36
C ALA A 610 -23.14 16.34 9.45
N PRO A 611 -22.77 15.07 9.27
CA PRO A 611 -22.08 14.34 10.33
C PRO A 611 -20.69 14.91 10.62
N VAL A 612 -20.28 14.88 11.89
CA VAL A 612 -18.87 15.12 12.27
C VAL A 612 -17.95 14.15 11.52
N GLY A 613 -16.82 14.65 11.01
CA GLY A 613 -15.86 13.87 10.21
C GLY A 613 -16.23 13.75 8.73
N THR A 614 -17.33 14.39 8.28
CA THR A 614 -17.61 14.57 6.85
C THR A 614 -17.15 15.94 6.35
N CYS A 615 -17.19 16.14 5.04
CA CYS A 615 -16.57 17.29 4.39
C CYS A 615 -17.51 18.01 3.42
N MET A 616 -17.42 19.33 3.35
CA MET A 616 -18.19 20.18 2.45
C MET A 616 -17.47 20.30 1.12
N ARG A 617 -18.11 19.91 0.02
CA ARG A 617 -17.52 19.93 -1.33
C ARG A 617 -17.05 21.32 -1.75
N SER A 618 -17.82 22.35 -1.43
CA SER A 618 -17.55 23.75 -1.81
C SER A 618 -18.02 24.70 -0.72
N ARG A 619 -17.40 25.89 -0.66
CA ARG A 619 -17.85 26.99 0.19
C ARG A 619 -19.29 27.41 -0.19
N PRO A 620 -20.20 27.60 0.77
CA PRO A 620 -21.53 28.15 0.50
C PRO A 620 -21.43 29.56 -0.11
N VAL A 621 -22.34 29.89 -1.04
CA VAL A 621 -22.24 31.10 -1.89
C VAL A 621 -22.98 32.32 -1.30
N SER A 622 -23.75 32.17 -0.20
CA SER A 622 -24.54 33.28 0.37
C SER A 622 -24.66 33.26 1.89
N GLU A 623 -24.57 34.43 2.53
CA GLU A 623 -24.77 34.67 3.97
C GLU A 623 -26.14 34.19 4.49
N ASP A 624 -27.19 34.26 3.67
CA ASP A 624 -28.54 33.76 4.02
C ASP A 624 -28.73 32.25 3.76
N GLY A 625 -27.73 31.57 3.19
CA GLY A 625 -27.82 30.20 2.66
C GLY A 625 -26.80 29.23 3.25
N TRP A 626 -26.14 29.59 4.35
CA TRP A 626 -25.14 28.74 5.03
C TRP A 626 -25.70 27.46 5.62
N TYR A 627 -27.02 27.29 5.65
CA TYR A 627 -27.61 26.10 6.22
C TYR A 627 -27.33 24.89 5.34
N ASP A 628 -27.62 24.88 4.03
CA ASP A 628 -27.44 23.68 3.21
C ASP A 628 -26.11 23.62 2.45
N ALA A 629 -25.41 22.49 2.53
CA ALA A 629 -24.20 22.22 1.78
C ALA A 629 -24.21 20.84 1.09
N HIS A 630 -23.38 20.70 0.05
CA HIS A 630 -23.09 19.41 -0.56
C HIS A 630 -21.99 18.71 0.24
N ILE A 631 -22.38 17.69 1.00
CA ILE A 631 -21.49 16.93 1.87
C ILE A 631 -20.95 15.71 1.12
N VAL A 632 -19.66 15.44 1.30
CA VAL A 632 -18.89 14.32 0.75
C VAL A 632 -18.05 13.66 1.86
N HIS A 633 -17.49 12.48 1.58
CA HIS A 633 -16.40 11.95 2.41
C HIS A 633 -15.13 12.79 2.22
N CYS A 634 -14.32 12.91 3.27
CA CYS A 634 -13.11 13.74 3.25
C CYS A 634 -11.98 13.23 2.33
N GLY A 635 -12.01 11.95 1.94
CA GLY A 635 -11.13 11.43 0.87
C GLY A 635 -11.46 11.94 -0.54
N GLN A 636 -12.50 12.78 -0.70
CA GLN A 636 -12.77 13.51 -1.94
C GLN A 636 -12.29 14.96 -1.82
N PRO A 637 -11.95 15.62 -2.95
CA PRO A 637 -11.69 17.06 -2.95
C PRO A 637 -12.85 17.84 -2.30
N HIS A 638 -12.54 18.61 -1.26
CA HIS A 638 -13.52 19.34 -0.46
C HIS A 638 -12.96 20.68 0.02
N TRP A 639 -13.82 21.64 0.37
CA TRP A 639 -13.41 22.93 0.90
C TRP A 639 -13.10 22.87 2.40
N ALA A 640 -14.01 22.28 3.19
CA ALA A 640 -13.88 22.26 4.65
C ALA A 640 -14.30 20.92 5.27
N ARG A 641 -13.66 20.54 6.36
CA ARG A 641 -14.02 19.38 7.20
C ARG A 641 -14.83 19.80 8.41
N ILE A 642 -15.90 19.07 8.72
CA ILE A 642 -16.74 19.32 9.90
C ILE A 642 -16.08 18.69 11.13
N LEU A 643 -15.65 19.54 12.07
CA LEU A 643 -14.94 19.14 13.29
C LEU A 643 -15.90 18.76 14.43
N GLY A 644 -17.05 19.41 14.53
CA GLY A 644 -17.95 19.17 15.65
C GLY A 644 -19.03 20.23 15.85
N TYR A 645 -19.91 19.93 16.80
CA TYR A 645 -21.02 20.77 17.22
C TYR A 645 -20.98 21.07 18.72
N PRO A 646 -19.94 21.76 19.24
CA PRO A 646 -19.77 21.94 20.67
C PRO A 646 -20.89 22.82 21.23
N ALA A 647 -21.45 22.40 22.36
CA ALA A 647 -22.39 23.21 23.11
C ALA A 647 -21.70 24.49 23.60
N VAL A 648 -22.27 25.63 23.23
CA VAL A 648 -21.81 26.98 23.57
C VAL A 648 -22.55 27.48 24.82
N PHE A 649 -23.84 27.16 24.94
CA PHE A 649 -24.65 27.49 26.11
C PHE A 649 -25.63 26.35 26.48
N PRO A 650 -25.84 26.09 27.77
CA PRO A 650 -26.81 25.10 28.22
C PRO A 650 -28.27 25.61 28.05
N PRO A 651 -29.26 24.70 28.06
CA PRO A 651 -30.67 25.06 28.02
C PRO A 651 -31.02 26.06 29.13
N GLY A 652 -31.88 27.02 28.81
CA GLY A 652 -32.40 28.01 29.78
C GLY A 652 -31.53 29.26 29.97
N THR A 653 -30.38 29.35 29.29
CA THR A 653 -29.57 30.57 29.24
C THR A 653 -30.38 31.70 28.60
N GLU A 654 -30.15 32.95 29.00
CA GLU A 654 -30.73 34.13 28.34
C GLU A 654 -29.74 34.71 27.33
N TRP A 655 -30.25 35.38 26.29
CA TRP A 655 -29.43 35.90 25.20
C TRP A 655 -28.32 36.83 25.71
N PRO A 656 -27.03 36.45 25.61
CA PRO A 656 -25.94 37.23 26.20
C PRO A 656 -25.43 38.35 25.28
N GLY A 657 -26.02 38.50 24.08
CA GLY A 657 -25.55 39.40 23.02
C GLY A 657 -24.67 38.70 21.98
N ASP A 658 -24.72 39.16 20.72
CA ASP A 658 -24.02 38.52 19.59
C ASP A 658 -22.51 38.37 19.84
N ALA A 659 -21.88 39.39 20.42
CA ALA A 659 -20.45 39.39 20.71
C ALA A 659 -20.05 38.25 21.68
N ALA A 660 -20.85 38.03 22.72
CA ALA A 660 -20.59 36.98 23.70
C ALA A 660 -20.82 35.58 23.11
N VAL A 661 -21.83 35.43 22.25
CA VAL A 661 -22.09 34.16 21.55
C VAL A 661 -20.96 33.85 20.57
N ARG A 662 -20.55 34.82 19.76
CA ARG A 662 -19.48 34.66 18.76
C ARG A 662 -18.14 34.31 19.41
N GLU A 663 -17.77 34.99 20.49
CA GLU A 663 -16.54 34.71 21.22
C GLU A 663 -16.54 33.31 21.85
N SER A 664 -17.67 32.91 22.45
CA SER A 664 -17.80 31.56 23.02
C SER A 664 -17.75 30.48 21.95
N ALA A 665 -18.44 30.69 20.80
CA ALA A 665 -18.40 29.78 19.66
C ALA A 665 -16.97 29.63 19.10
N LYS A 666 -16.28 30.75 18.87
CA LYS A 666 -14.89 30.78 18.41
C LYS A 666 -14.00 29.94 19.31
N LYS A 667 -14.01 30.24 20.62
CA LYS A 667 -13.20 29.52 21.61
C LYS A 667 -13.49 28.03 21.61
N LYS A 668 -14.77 27.64 21.59
CA LYS A 668 -15.17 26.22 21.57
C LYS A 668 -14.73 25.49 20.30
N CYS A 669 -14.70 26.18 19.16
CA CYS A 669 -14.20 25.60 17.92
C CYS A 669 -12.67 25.49 17.89
N GLU A 670 -11.96 26.48 18.43
CA GLU A 670 -10.50 26.43 18.60
C GLU A 670 -10.09 25.27 19.53
N ASP A 671 -10.82 25.05 20.63
CA ASP A 671 -10.57 23.94 21.57
C ASP A 671 -10.68 22.53 20.91
N LEU A 672 -11.46 22.39 19.82
CA LEU A 672 -11.62 21.12 19.10
C LEU A 672 -10.42 20.76 18.21
N HIS A 673 -9.54 21.71 17.91
CA HIS A 673 -8.37 21.49 17.06
C HIS A 673 -7.13 22.21 17.59
N ASN A 674 -6.42 21.55 18.50
CA ASN A 674 -5.17 22.05 19.11
C ASN A 674 -3.94 22.02 18.16
N GLY A 675 -4.14 21.81 16.86
CA GLY A 675 -3.10 21.62 15.84
C GLY A 675 -3.02 22.76 14.84
N ALA A 676 -3.12 24.01 15.29
CA ALA A 676 -3.04 25.18 14.42
C ALA A 676 -1.72 25.16 13.63
N SER A 677 -1.83 24.97 12.32
CA SER A 677 -0.78 25.25 11.34
C SER A 677 -1.15 26.56 10.65
N ASP A 678 -0.15 27.34 10.22
CA ASP A 678 -0.37 28.58 9.46
C ASP A 678 -1.17 28.34 8.16
N ASP A 679 -1.23 27.09 7.68
CA ASP A 679 -1.93 26.70 6.47
C ASP A 679 -3.42 26.33 6.67
N LEU A 680 -3.92 26.23 7.90
CA LEU A 680 -5.28 25.79 8.21
C LEU A 680 -6.02 26.79 9.12
N LEU A 681 -7.28 27.09 8.77
CA LEU A 681 -8.15 28.01 9.50
C LEU A 681 -9.40 27.28 10.00
N ILE A 682 -9.86 27.71 11.19
CA ILE A 682 -11.12 27.28 11.78
C ILE A 682 -12.20 28.30 11.44
N GLU A 683 -13.16 27.89 10.64
CA GLU A 683 -14.40 28.63 10.36
C GLU A 683 -15.49 28.13 11.31
N PHE A 684 -16.37 29.02 11.77
CA PHE A 684 -17.45 28.63 12.67
C PHE A 684 -18.75 29.38 12.40
N LEU A 685 -19.86 28.64 12.53
CA LEU A 685 -21.21 29.20 12.57
C LEU A 685 -21.71 29.23 14.00
N TRP A 686 -22.44 30.28 14.36
CA TRP A 686 -22.97 30.48 15.70
C TRP A 686 -24.47 30.80 15.65
N PRO A 687 -25.22 30.45 16.69
CA PRO A 687 -26.65 30.73 16.76
C PRO A 687 -26.90 32.24 16.87
N ASP A 688 -27.83 32.75 16.08
CA ASP A 688 -28.35 34.11 16.24
C ASP A 688 -29.38 34.19 17.37
N LYS A 689 -29.89 35.40 17.62
CA LYS A 689 -30.93 35.65 18.62
C LYS A 689 -32.26 34.95 18.28
N GLY A 690 -32.56 34.75 17.00
CA GLY A 690 -33.81 34.16 16.52
C GLY A 690 -33.94 32.68 16.87
N VAL A 691 -32.82 31.95 16.90
CA VAL A 691 -32.78 30.52 17.28
C VAL A 691 -32.58 30.29 18.78
N PHE A 692 -32.42 31.36 19.57
CA PHE A 692 -32.15 31.28 21.00
C PHE A 692 -33.42 30.92 21.80
N THR A 693 -33.63 29.63 22.06
CA THR A 693 -34.77 29.14 22.86
C THR A 693 -34.34 28.61 24.22
N LYS A 694 -35.16 28.79 25.26
CA LYS A 694 -34.86 28.28 26.62
C LYS A 694 -34.92 26.75 26.75
N LYS A 695 -35.23 26.01 25.67
CA LYS A 695 -35.58 24.59 25.75
C LYS A 695 -34.46 23.63 25.36
N LYS A 696 -33.42 24.09 24.65
CA LYS A 696 -32.37 23.22 24.10
C LYS A 696 -30.99 23.85 24.29
N SER A 697 -29.95 23.01 24.25
CA SER A 697 -28.57 23.47 24.22
C SER A 697 -28.29 24.17 22.91
N LEU A 698 -27.54 25.26 22.97
CA LEU A 698 -27.11 26.00 21.79
C LEU A 698 -25.70 25.59 21.46
N TYR A 699 -25.41 25.39 20.18
CA TYR A 699 -24.14 24.86 19.72
C TYR A 699 -23.59 25.70 18.58
N ALA A 700 -22.26 25.64 18.41
CA ALA A 700 -21.57 26.20 17.24
C ALA A 700 -21.34 25.09 16.22
N THR A 701 -21.21 25.42 14.94
CA THR A 701 -20.67 24.48 13.94
C THR A 701 -19.23 24.83 13.68
N CYS A 702 -18.32 23.89 13.88
CA CYS A 702 -16.89 24.11 13.72
C CYS A 702 -16.37 23.41 12.47
N MET A 703 -15.66 24.13 11.61
CA MET A 703 -15.17 23.64 10.32
C MET A 703 -13.69 23.98 10.17
N LEU A 704 -12.91 23.10 9.53
CA LEU A 704 -11.50 23.30 9.24
C LEU A 704 -11.31 23.39 7.72
N HIS A 705 -10.66 24.45 7.24
CA HIS A 705 -10.32 24.62 5.82
C HIS A 705 -8.92 25.18 5.66
N ARG A 706 -8.40 25.20 4.43
CA ARG A 706 -7.10 25.82 4.15
C ARG A 706 -7.17 27.34 4.15
N ALA A 707 -6.10 27.98 4.63
CA ALA A 707 -5.96 29.44 4.65
C ALA A 707 -6.01 30.06 3.24
N ASP A 708 -5.61 29.30 2.21
CA ASP A 708 -5.63 29.73 0.81
C ASP A 708 -6.95 29.39 0.07
N ASP A 709 -7.97 28.92 0.79
CA ASP A 709 -9.29 28.50 0.27
C ASP A 709 -9.24 27.41 -0.84
N ARG A 710 -8.08 26.76 -1.03
CA ARG A 710 -7.97 25.66 -2.00
C ARG A 710 -8.59 24.38 -1.46
N PRO A 711 -9.07 23.47 -2.34
CA PRO A 711 -9.58 22.18 -1.90
C PRO A 711 -8.54 21.37 -1.13
N MET A 712 -9.04 20.65 -0.12
CA MET A 712 -8.37 19.64 0.70
C MET A 712 -8.74 18.23 0.21
N THR A 713 -7.87 17.26 0.50
CA THR A 713 -8.15 15.83 0.37
C THR A 713 -7.46 15.15 1.55
N ASP A 714 -8.21 14.45 2.39
CA ASP A 714 -7.69 13.75 3.58
C ASP A 714 -7.14 12.36 3.23
#